data_AF-A0A1D6HGY5-F1
#
_entry.id   AF-A0A1D6HGY5-F1
#
_cell.length_a   1.000
_cell.length_b   1.000
_cell.length_c   1.000
_cell.angle_alpha   90.00
_cell.angle_beta   90.00
_cell.angle_gamma   90.00
#
_symmetry.space_group_name_H-M   'P 1'
#
loop_
_entity.id
_entity.type
_entity.pdbx_description
1 polymer ?
#
loop_
_entity_poly.entity_id
_entity_poly.type
_entity_poly.pdbx_seq_one_letter_code
_entity_poly.pdbx_strand_id
1 'polypeptide(L)'
;MAAPLHSSSGHNAAAGGGAKTIEEMYQKKTQLEHILLRPDTYIGSVEKHTQALWIYEDGAMVNRSVTYVPGLYKIFDEILVNAADNKQRDPKMDALRVEIDVDSCCISVYNNGDGIPVEVHQEEGVYVPEMILGHLLTSSNYNDNEKKTTGGRNGYGAKLTNIFSTEFVIETADGRRQKKYKQVFYENMGKKSEPQITKCKQGENWTRVTFKPDLAKFNMTHLEDDVVALMRKRVVDMAGTLGKTVKVELDGQRVPIKSFCDYVDLYMKSANCDRPDNFKRIYEQVNDRWEVCVSQSEGQFQQVSFVNRIATIRGGSHVDYVTNQIANHVVAIVNKKNKNANMKLHNVKSHLWVFVNALIDNPAFDSQTKETLTTRQGSFGSKCELSSDFLKKVEKSGVIENVLSWADFKLSKELKKTDGSKKSRISGIPKLEDANEAGGKDSDKCTLILTEGDSAKALAMSGIAVVGRDYYGVFPLRGKLLNVREANHKQIMDNAEIQHIKQILGLQHGKQYESTKGLRYGHLMIMTDQDHDGSHIKGLLINFIHSFWPSLLKVPSFLVEFITPIIKATRGQTTKSFYTMPEYEEWRKNLGASASSWTIKYYKGLGTSTAKEGRKYFEDIIDHKKDFVWVDDQDGNHIELAFSKKRIADRKQWLTNFQTCSDQYLQWLMALNQARGRFCFVHSRGILSRKLRWLSSLVMCQNTPHTTMVSRV
;
A
#
# COMPACT_ATOMS: atom_id res chain seq x y z
N MET A 1 63.00 57.66 6.70
CA MET A 1 62.48 58.94 7.21
C MET A 1 60.97 58.89 7.06
N ALA A 2 60.09 58.92 8.07
CA ALA A 2 60.19 59.11 9.51
C ALA A 2 59.19 58.15 10.20
N ALA A 3 59.46 57.80 11.45
CA ALA A 3 58.54 57.15 12.39
C ALA A 3 58.18 58.16 13.50
N PRO A 4 57.45 57.80 14.57
CA PRO A 4 56.09 57.22 14.71
C PRO A 4 55.22 58.11 15.64
N LEU A 5 53.98 57.73 15.99
CA LEU A 5 53.39 58.00 17.32
C LEU A 5 52.05 57.27 17.58
N HIS A 6 51.98 56.64 18.75
CA HIS A 6 50.86 55.95 19.38
C HIS A 6 49.72 56.89 19.83
N SER A 7 48.49 56.37 19.97
CA SER A 7 47.77 56.33 21.25
C SER A 7 46.42 55.61 21.16
N SER A 8 45.97 55.17 22.33
CA SER A 8 44.97 54.17 22.70
C SER A 8 43.54 54.69 22.91
N SER A 9 42.64 53.75 23.25
CA SER A 9 41.27 53.89 23.80
C SER A 9 40.19 54.12 22.75
N GLY A 10 39.00 53.51 22.76
CA GLY A 10 38.28 52.75 23.78
C GLY A 10 36.83 53.23 23.79
N HIS A 11 35.89 52.31 23.54
CA HIS A 11 34.44 52.39 23.74
C HIS A 11 33.52 53.07 22.69
N ASN A 12 32.63 52.22 22.17
CA ASN A 12 31.21 52.42 21.82
C ASN A 12 30.80 53.65 21.01
N ALA A 13 30.59 53.43 19.71
CA ALA A 13 29.61 54.19 18.94
C ALA A 13 28.58 53.23 18.33
N ALA A 14 27.32 53.47 18.66
CA ALA A 14 26.15 52.73 18.23
C ALA A 14 26.01 52.70 16.69
N ALA A 15 25.42 51.60 16.20
CA ALA A 15 25.14 51.33 14.80
C ALA A 15 24.27 52.43 14.15
N GLY A 16 24.93 53.32 13.40
CA GLY A 16 24.32 54.11 12.35
C GLY A 16 24.43 53.35 11.03
N GLY A 17 23.30 53.04 10.41
CA GLY A 17 23.24 52.46 9.06
C GLY A 17 23.73 53.46 8.01
N GLY A 18 25.04 53.55 7.84
CA GLY A 18 25.64 54.19 6.66
C GLY A 18 25.32 53.35 5.42
N ALA A 19 24.88 54.01 4.34
CA ALA A 19 24.74 53.35 3.05
C ALA A 19 26.10 52.76 2.65
N LYS A 20 26.15 51.45 2.41
CA LYS A 20 27.36 50.76 1.96
C LYS A 20 27.93 51.44 0.72
N THR A 21 29.24 51.60 0.65
CA THR A 21 29.87 52.11 -0.58
C THR A 21 29.65 51.12 -1.74
N ILE A 22 29.83 51.59 -2.99
CA ILE A 22 29.70 50.72 -4.17
C ILE A 22 30.66 49.54 -4.07
N GLU A 23 31.88 49.77 -3.58
CA GLU A 23 32.92 48.77 -3.39
C GLU A 23 32.56 47.76 -2.29
N GLU A 24 31.85 48.20 -1.24
CA GLU A 24 31.34 47.30 -0.18
C GLU A 24 30.16 46.46 -0.66
N MET A 25 29.33 46.99 -1.57
CA MET A 25 28.18 46.29 -2.15
C MET A 25 28.59 45.24 -3.19
N TYR A 26 29.51 45.58 -4.10
CA TYR A 26 29.91 44.72 -5.22
C TYR A 26 31.32 44.17 -5.04
N GLN A 27 31.41 42.96 -4.47
CA GLN A 27 32.69 42.31 -4.17
C GLN A 27 32.99 41.20 -5.17
N LYS A 28 34.22 41.18 -5.69
CA LYS A 28 34.77 40.03 -6.43
C LYS A 28 35.54 39.14 -5.46
N LYS A 29 35.25 37.84 -5.45
CA LYS A 29 35.95 36.83 -4.65
C LYS A 29 36.74 35.90 -5.56
N THR A 30 37.87 35.41 -5.06
CA THR A 30 38.57 34.27 -5.68
C THR A 30 37.74 33.00 -5.52
N GLN A 31 38.05 31.95 -6.29
CA GLN A 31 37.31 30.69 -6.18
C GLN A 31 37.45 30.05 -4.79
N LEU A 32 38.65 30.11 -4.19
CA LEU A 32 38.90 29.59 -2.84
C LEU A 32 38.13 30.39 -1.77
N GLU A 33 38.13 31.72 -1.85
CA GLU A 33 37.33 32.57 -0.97
C GLU A 33 35.83 32.27 -1.10
N HIS A 34 35.34 32.06 -2.33
CA HIS A 34 33.94 31.73 -2.56
C HIS A 34 33.56 30.37 -1.96
N ILE A 35 34.41 29.35 -2.09
CA ILE A 35 34.19 28.02 -1.48
C ILE A 35 34.06 28.16 0.05
N LEU A 36 34.96 28.91 0.68
CA LEU A 36 34.93 29.12 2.13
C LEU A 36 33.76 30.00 2.58
N LEU A 37 33.35 30.98 1.78
CA LEU A 37 32.22 31.86 2.08
C LEU A 37 30.86 31.19 1.86
N ARG A 38 30.76 30.28 0.88
CA ARG A 38 29.53 29.62 0.44
C ARG A 38 29.75 28.10 0.31
N PRO A 39 30.01 27.40 1.43
CA PRO A 39 30.31 25.96 1.44
C PRO A 39 29.17 25.09 0.88
N ASP A 40 27.92 25.55 1.02
CA ASP A 40 26.71 24.76 0.75
C ASP A 40 26.67 24.17 -0.67
N THR A 41 27.10 24.94 -1.68
CA THR A 41 27.12 24.49 -3.07
C THR A 41 28.24 23.48 -3.39
N TYR A 42 29.20 23.30 -2.48
CA TYR A 42 30.39 22.47 -2.70
C TYR A 42 30.42 21.23 -1.82
N ILE A 43 30.17 21.36 -0.51
CA ILE A 43 30.21 20.26 0.45
C ILE A 43 28.86 20.03 1.14
N GLY A 44 27.87 20.90 0.89
CA GLY A 44 26.63 20.95 1.65
C GLY A 44 26.75 21.85 2.88
N SER A 45 25.68 21.91 3.66
CA SER A 45 25.56 22.79 4.81
C SER A 45 26.65 22.53 5.87
N VAL A 46 27.17 23.61 6.45
CA VAL A 46 28.09 23.59 7.60
C VAL A 46 27.35 23.72 8.94
N GLU A 47 26.03 23.87 8.90
CA GLU A 47 25.18 23.85 10.08
C GLU A 47 24.86 22.43 10.50
N LYS A 48 24.46 22.24 11.76
CA LYS A 48 24.02 20.94 12.27
C LYS A 48 22.62 20.61 11.76
N HIS A 49 22.44 19.37 11.30
CA HIS A 49 21.15 18.81 10.90
C HIS A 49 20.84 17.58 11.73
N THR A 50 19.59 17.50 12.19
CA THR A 50 19.08 16.32 12.90
C THR A 50 18.09 15.58 11.99
N GLN A 51 18.37 14.32 11.69
CA GLN A 51 17.46 13.46 10.94
C GLN A 51 17.61 12.00 11.33
N ALA A 52 16.57 11.20 11.05
CA ALA A 52 16.60 9.76 11.27
C ALA A 52 17.48 9.09 10.20
N LEU A 53 18.58 8.47 10.62
CA LEU A 53 19.55 7.81 9.75
C LEU A 53 19.92 6.43 10.27
N TRP A 54 20.39 5.58 9.34
CA TRP A 54 20.97 4.29 9.67
C TRP A 54 22.44 4.45 10.05
N ILE A 55 22.79 3.93 11.23
CA ILE A 55 24.16 3.86 11.75
C ILE A 55 24.51 2.40 12.08
N TYR A 56 25.80 2.12 12.27
CA TYR A 56 26.28 0.79 12.65
C TYR A 56 26.67 0.76 14.13
N GLU A 57 25.91 0.01 14.92
CA GLU A 57 26.11 -0.17 16.36
C GLU A 57 25.94 -1.66 16.69
N ASP A 58 26.81 -2.21 17.54
CA ASP A 58 26.75 -3.59 18.06
C ASP A 58 26.53 -4.70 16.99
N GLY A 59 27.12 -4.53 15.81
CA GLY A 59 27.03 -5.55 14.75
C GLY A 59 25.72 -5.57 13.97
N ALA A 60 24.91 -4.51 14.06
CA ALA A 60 23.66 -4.33 13.34
C ALA A 60 23.49 -2.87 12.85
N MET A 61 22.57 -2.65 11.91
CA MET A 61 22.22 -1.30 11.44
C MET A 61 21.03 -0.77 12.25
N VAL A 62 21.19 0.33 12.97
CA VAL A 62 20.15 0.92 13.82
C VAL A 62 19.67 2.21 13.20
N ASN A 63 18.34 2.40 13.11
CA ASN A 63 17.76 3.66 12.66
C ASN A 63 17.43 4.52 13.88
N ARG A 64 18.15 5.63 14.03
CA ARG A 64 17.91 6.59 15.12
C ARG A 64 18.09 8.03 14.66
N SER A 65 17.66 8.96 15.50
CA SER A 65 17.94 10.37 15.30
C SER A 65 19.45 10.61 15.43
N VAL A 66 20.04 11.26 14.44
CA VAL A 66 21.46 11.58 14.38
C VAL A 66 21.62 13.07 14.07
N THR A 67 22.42 13.77 14.86
CA THR A 67 22.77 15.18 14.65
C THR A 67 24.19 15.29 14.12
N TYR A 68 24.34 15.82 12.90
CA TYR A 68 25.63 15.88 12.24
C TYR A 68 25.73 17.09 11.33
N VAL A 69 26.96 17.42 10.89
CA VAL A 69 27.22 18.47 9.91
C VAL A 69 27.42 17.84 8.53
N PRO A 70 26.53 18.06 7.55
CA PRO A 70 26.63 17.47 6.22
C PRO A 70 27.96 17.75 5.52
N GLY A 71 28.47 18.99 5.62
CA GLY A 71 29.76 19.38 5.05
C GLY A 71 30.94 18.54 5.56
N LEU A 72 30.99 18.26 6.87
CA LEU A 72 32.03 17.46 7.48
C LEU A 72 31.95 16.00 7.04
N TYR A 73 30.75 15.42 7.04
CA TYR A 73 30.53 14.08 6.52
C TYR A 73 30.92 13.98 5.04
N LYS A 74 30.64 15.02 4.26
CA LYS A 74 30.91 15.04 2.82
C LYS A 74 32.39 15.04 2.49
N ILE A 75 33.21 15.84 3.19
CA ILE A 75 34.66 15.85 2.95
C ILE A 75 35.29 14.49 3.27
N PHE A 76 34.82 13.81 4.32
CA PHE A 76 35.23 12.44 4.62
C PHE A 76 34.84 11.47 3.50
N ASP A 77 33.57 11.50 3.06
CA ASP A 77 33.06 10.63 2.00
C ASP A 77 33.82 10.81 0.68
N GLU A 78 34.23 12.04 0.32
CA GLU A 78 34.99 12.26 -0.91
C GLU A 78 36.37 11.59 -0.91
N ILE A 79 37.09 11.56 0.22
CA ILE A 79 38.36 10.81 0.31
C ILE A 79 38.12 9.30 0.26
N LEU A 80 37.09 8.83 0.96
CA LEU A 80 36.74 7.41 1.00
C LEU A 80 36.32 6.88 -0.38
N VAL A 81 35.52 7.65 -1.13
CA VAL A 81 35.11 7.32 -2.51
C VAL A 81 36.32 7.33 -3.45
N ASN A 82 37.24 8.30 -3.32
CA ASN A 82 38.47 8.30 -4.14
C ASN A 82 39.33 7.06 -3.89
N ALA A 83 39.48 6.63 -2.63
CA ALA A 83 40.18 5.41 -2.29
C ALA A 83 39.48 4.16 -2.86
N ALA A 84 38.14 4.11 -2.80
CA ALA A 84 37.34 3.02 -3.37
C ALA A 84 37.38 2.99 -4.91
N ASP A 85 37.42 4.15 -5.58
CA ASP A 85 37.57 4.28 -7.02
C ASP A 85 38.90 3.68 -7.52
N ASN A 86 39.92 3.60 -6.66
CA ASN A 86 41.19 2.97 -7.04
C ASN A 86 41.02 1.49 -7.36
N LYS A 87 40.02 0.79 -6.78
CA LYS A 87 39.72 -0.61 -7.13
C LYS A 87 39.31 -0.78 -8.59
N GLN A 88 38.72 0.25 -9.20
CA GLN A 88 38.35 0.24 -10.61
C GLN A 88 39.56 0.55 -11.50
N ARG A 89 40.47 1.40 -11.04
CA ARG A 89 41.71 1.75 -11.75
C ARG A 89 42.71 0.60 -11.71
N ASP A 90 42.87 0.00 -10.54
CA ASP A 90 43.69 -1.17 -10.28
C ASP A 90 42.86 -2.29 -9.64
N PRO A 91 42.46 -3.30 -10.44
CA PRO A 91 41.77 -4.48 -9.94
C PRO A 91 42.54 -5.28 -8.87
N LYS A 92 43.85 -5.05 -8.70
CA LYS A 92 44.67 -5.72 -7.67
C LYS A 92 44.56 -5.10 -6.28
N MET A 93 43.96 -3.91 -6.14
CA MET A 93 43.68 -3.33 -4.83
C MET A 93 42.88 -4.33 -3.98
N ASP A 94 43.38 -4.66 -2.79
CA ASP A 94 42.75 -5.63 -1.88
C ASP A 94 42.68 -5.16 -0.42
N ALA A 95 43.12 -3.93 -0.14
CA ALA A 95 43.08 -3.33 1.18
C ALA A 95 42.60 -1.88 1.15
N LEU A 96 41.62 -1.57 2.00
CA LEU A 96 41.17 -0.22 2.34
C LEU A 96 41.19 -0.12 3.87
N ARG A 97 41.89 0.87 4.42
CA ARG A 97 41.99 1.09 5.87
C ARG A 97 41.56 2.50 6.20
N VAL A 98 40.74 2.63 7.22
CA VAL A 98 40.28 3.91 7.74
C VAL A 98 40.58 3.98 9.21
N GLU A 99 41.21 5.06 9.64
CA GLU A 99 41.50 5.36 11.05
C GLU A 99 40.82 6.69 11.38
N ILE A 100 39.98 6.68 12.40
CA ILE A 100 39.31 7.88 12.93
C ILE A 100 39.80 8.08 14.35
N ASP A 101 40.81 8.94 14.50
CA ASP A 101 41.33 9.34 15.79
C ASP A 101 40.51 10.53 16.32
N VAL A 102 39.57 10.23 17.22
CA VAL A 102 38.66 11.19 17.84
C VAL A 102 39.42 12.17 18.72
N ASP A 103 40.43 11.70 19.46
CA ASP A 103 41.18 12.51 20.43
C ASP A 103 42.01 13.58 19.71
N SER A 104 42.68 13.22 18.60
CA SER A 104 43.45 14.16 17.80
C SER A 104 42.66 14.84 16.67
N CYS A 105 41.36 14.53 16.54
CA CYS A 105 40.48 14.98 15.46
C CYS A 105 41.09 14.74 14.08
N CYS A 106 41.72 13.58 13.90
CA CYS A 106 42.49 13.23 12.72
C CYS A 106 41.88 12.01 12.03
N ILE A 107 41.73 12.09 10.71
CA ILE A 107 41.17 11.00 9.91
C ILE A 107 42.19 10.58 8.86
N SER A 108 42.47 9.29 8.77
CA SER A 108 43.34 8.71 7.75
C SER A 108 42.60 7.67 6.90
N VAL A 109 42.77 7.76 5.59
CA VAL A 109 42.24 6.81 4.62
C VAL A 109 43.40 6.30 3.77
N TYR A 110 43.63 4.99 3.82
CA TYR A 110 44.66 4.28 3.09
C TYR A 110 44.04 3.29 2.13
N ASN A 111 44.57 3.21 0.90
CA ASN A 111 44.33 2.12 -0.02
C ASN A 111 45.65 1.61 -0.61
N ASN A 112 45.73 0.30 -0.85
CA ASN A 112 46.79 -0.24 -1.69
C ASN A 112 46.36 -0.25 -3.18
N GLY A 113 47.13 -0.98 -3.99
CA GLY A 113 47.06 -0.91 -5.44
C GLY A 113 47.89 0.25 -5.97
N ASP A 114 47.85 0.46 -7.29
CA ASP A 114 48.61 1.52 -7.95
C ASP A 114 48.42 2.87 -7.23
N GLY A 115 49.54 3.47 -6.83
CA GLY A 115 49.58 4.77 -6.17
C GLY A 115 49.50 5.93 -7.16
N ILE A 116 49.45 7.15 -6.64
CA ILE A 116 49.51 8.35 -7.49
C ILE A 116 50.92 8.44 -8.11
N PRO A 117 51.05 8.69 -9.43
CA PRO A 117 52.34 8.83 -10.10
C PRO A 117 53.24 9.88 -9.44
N VAL A 118 54.45 9.50 -9.02
CA VAL A 118 55.41 10.47 -8.42
C VAL A 118 56.31 11.04 -9.52
N GLU A 119 55.74 11.95 -10.29
CA GLU A 119 56.36 12.61 -11.43
C GLU A 119 55.91 14.07 -11.53
N VAL A 120 56.76 14.92 -12.11
CA VAL A 120 56.43 16.32 -12.39
C VAL A 120 55.58 16.39 -13.66
N HIS A 121 54.41 17.03 -13.58
CA HIS A 121 53.58 17.28 -14.74
C HIS A 121 54.25 18.35 -15.61
N GLN A 122 54.53 18.04 -16.87
CA GLN A 122 55.35 18.90 -17.73
C GLN A 122 54.72 20.28 -17.99
N GLU A 123 53.40 20.34 -18.13
CA GLU A 123 52.68 21.60 -18.42
C GLU A 123 52.44 22.44 -17.16
N GLU A 124 52.23 21.79 -16.01
CA GLU A 124 51.83 22.47 -14.77
C GLU A 124 53.03 22.75 -13.84
N GLY A 125 54.19 22.15 -14.12
CA GLY A 125 55.44 22.38 -13.39
C GLY A 125 55.47 21.85 -11.95
N VAL A 126 54.44 21.14 -11.51
CA VAL A 126 54.29 20.59 -10.15
C VAL A 126 54.18 19.07 -10.19
N TYR A 127 54.42 18.42 -9.05
CA TYR A 127 54.22 16.97 -8.94
C TYR A 127 52.75 16.58 -9.11
N VAL A 128 52.48 15.45 -9.77
CA VAL A 128 51.10 14.97 -9.99
C VAL A 128 50.28 14.87 -8.68
N PRO A 129 50.79 14.31 -7.55
CA PRO A 129 50.06 14.30 -6.29
C PRO A 129 49.65 15.70 -5.81
N GLU A 130 50.54 16.67 -5.92
CA GLU A 130 50.27 18.07 -5.61
C GLU A 130 49.18 18.63 -6.53
N MET A 131 49.31 18.40 -7.84
CA MET A 131 48.35 18.87 -8.84
C MET A 131 46.92 18.38 -8.54
N ILE A 132 46.74 17.07 -8.32
CA ILE A 132 45.40 16.47 -8.22
C ILE A 132 44.73 16.63 -6.85
N LEU A 133 45.48 16.98 -5.80
CA LEU A 133 45.00 17.13 -4.42
C LEU A 133 45.18 18.54 -3.82
N GLY A 134 45.97 19.41 -4.47
CA GLY A 134 46.30 20.77 -4.03
C GLY A 134 45.85 21.88 -4.98
N HIS A 135 45.43 21.56 -6.21
CA HIS A 135 44.91 22.54 -7.16
C HIS A 135 43.44 22.22 -7.52
N LEU A 136 42.58 23.25 -7.47
CA LEU A 136 41.19 23.14 -7.91
C LEU A 136 41.10 22.82 -9.41
N LEU A 137 39.97 22.26 -9.85
CA LEU A 137 39.71 21.96 -11.27
C LEU A 137 40.70 20.97 -11.91
N THR A 138 41.20 20.01 -11.11
CA THR A 138 42.07 18.93 -11.57
C THR A 138 41.37 17.58 -11.45
N SER A 139 41.43 16.77 -12.50
CA SER A 139 40.78 15.46 -12.54
C SER A 139 41.33 14.60 -13.68
N SER A 140 41.40 13.29 -13.48
CA SER A 140 41.62 12.32 -14.56
C SER A 140 40.36 12.04 -15.39
N ASN A 141 39.23 12.67 -15.02
CA ASN A 141 37.90 12.32 -15.50
C ASN A 141 37.25 13.42 -16.37
N TYR A 142 38.04 14.30 -16.98
CA TYR A 142 37.52 15.34 -17.89
C TYR A 142 37.19 14.84 -19.30
N ASN A 143 37.71 13.69 -19.72
CA ASN A 143 37.34 13.08 -20.99
C ASN A 143 36.02 12.30 -20.84
N ASP A 144 34.88 12.98 -21.04
CA ASP A 144 33.53 12.37 -20.98
C ASP A 144 33.29 11.32 -22.09
N ASN A 145 34.15 11.25 -23.13
CA ASN A 145 34.05 10.20 -24.17
C ASN A 145 34.46 8.82 -23.62
N GLU A 146 35.26 8.79 -22.56
CA GLU A 146 35.55 7.56 -21.82
C GLU A 146 34.42 7.29 -20.83
N LYS A 147 33.72 6.17 -21.03
CA LYS A 147 32.68 5.70 -20.11
C LYS A 147 33.33 5.21 -18.83
N LYS A 148 33.21 5.99 -17.75
CA LYS A 148 33.80 5.69 -16.45
C LYS A 148 32.71 5.35 -15.44
N THR A 149 32.98 4.36 -14.60
CA THR A 149 32.11 3.95 -13.49
C THR A 149 32.65 4.41 -12.13
N THR A 150 33.55 5.39 -12.12
CA THR A 150 34.10 6.03 -10.92
C THR A 150 33.14 7.08 -10.33
N GLY A 151 33.24 7.37 -9.04
CA GLY A 151 32.42 8.36 -8.34
C GLY A 151 32.89 9.82 -8.48
N GLY A 152 34.17 10.04 -8.81
CA GLY A 152 34.72 11.37 -9.08
C GLY A 152 34.37 11.88 -10.48
N ARG A 153 33.64 13.00 -10.61
CA ARG A 153 33.34 13.63 -11.91
C ARG A 153 33.86 15.06 -12.03
N ASN A 154 33.57 15.88 -11.03
CA ASN A 154 33.71 17.33 -11.15
C ASN A 154 35.12 17.86 -10.82
N GLY A 155 36.05 17.02 -10.36
CA GLY A 155 37.42 17.44 -10.04
C GLY A 155 37.55 18.31 -8.78
N TYR A 156 36.56 18.29 -7.87
CA TYR A 156 36.58 19.07 -6.63
C TYR A 156 36.87 18.25 -5.35
N GLY A 157 36.36 17.01 -5.26
CA GLY A 157 36.18 16.27 -4.00
C GLY A 157 37.34 16.31 -3.01
N ALA A 158 38.51 15.79 -3.40
CA ALA A 158 39.66 15.74 -2.50
C ALA A 158 40.22 17.13 -2.14
N LYS A 159 40.13 18.11 -3.06
CA LYS A 159 40.53 19.49 -2.77
C LYS A 159 39.59 20.17 -1.79
N LEU A 160 38.29 19.88 -1.85
CA LEU A 160 37.35 20.38 -0.86
C LEU A 160 37.71 19.87 0.53
N THR A 161 38.18 18.62 0.65
CA THR A 161 38.68 18.11 1.93
C THR A 161 39.90 18.91 2.40
N ASN A 162 40.86 19.17 1.51
CA ASN A 162 42.04 19.99 1.82
C ASN A 162 41.67 21.42 2.24
N ILE A 163 40.76 22.09 1.51
CA ILE A 163 40.26 23.44 1.83
C ILE A 163 39.57 23.48 3.20
N PHE A 164 38.81 22.45 3.57
CA PHE A 164 38.12 22.39 4.87
C PHE A 164 38.94 21.66 5.96
N SER A 165 40.27 21.61 5.81
CA SER A 165 41.18 21.04 6.79
C SER A 165 42.21 22.06 7.27
N THR A 166 42.59 21.99 8.54
CA THR A 166 43.73 22.75 9.08
C THR A 166 45.06 22.14 8.67
N GLU A 167 45.08 20.81 8.48
CA GLU A 167 46.22 20.02 8.02
C GLU A 167 45.73 18.94 7.07
N PHE A 168 46.37 18.79 5.91
CA PHE A 168 46.07 17.76 4.92
C PHE A 168 47.37 17.17 4.39
N VAL A 169 47.58 15.88 4.64
CA VAL A 169 48.81 15.14 4.34
C VAL A 169 48.54 14.14 3.22
N ILE A 170 49.36 14.21 2.19
CA ILE A 170 49.38 13.26 1.08
C ILE A 170 50.61 12.39 1.25
N GLU A 171 50.41 11.07 1.28
CA GLU A 171 51.49 10.10 1.22
C GLU A 171 51.17 9.05 0.14
N THR A 172 52.11 8.77 -0.75
CA THR A 172 51.92 7.77 -1.81
C THR A 172 53.23 7.07 -2.13
N ALA A 173 53.15 5.80 -2.48
CA ALA A 173 54.25 5.04 -3.06
C ALA A 173 53.92 4.67 -4.51
N ASP A 174 54.78 5.11 -5.42
CA ASP A 174 54.75 4.74 -6.83
C ASP A 174 55.89 3.73 -7.08
N GLY A 175 55.56 2.44 -6.98
CA GLY A 175 56.50 1.36 -7.20
C GLY A 175 57.03 1.30 -8.63
N ARG A 176 56.26 1.78 -9.62
CA ARG A 176 56.72 1.85 -11.02
C ARG A 176 57.87 2.83 -11.19
N ARG A 177 57.83 3.97 -10.50
CA ARG A 177 58.92 4.97 -10.48
C ARG A 177 59.89 4.81 -9.31
N GLN A 178 59.61 3.86 -8.41
CA GLN A 178 60.37 3.56 -7.20
C GLN A 178 60.54 4.79 -6.28
N LYS A 179 59.51 5.63 -6.20
CA LYS A 179 59.49 6.85 -5.40
C LYS A 179 58.33 6.84 -4.41
N LYS A 180 58.63 7.28 -3.19
CA LYS A 180 57.67 7.68 -2.16
C LYS A 180 57.59 9.18 -2.12
N TYR A 181 56.38 9.69 -1.96
CA TYR A 181 56.08 11.10 -1.91
C TYR A 181 55.32 11.41 -0.63
N LYS A 182 55.70 12.50 0.04
CA LYS A 182 54.96 13.10 1.14
C LYS A 182 54.87 14.61 0.98
N GLN A 183 53.69 15.18 1.10
CA GLN A 183 53.48 16.62 1.14
C GLN A 183 52.39 16.97 2.14
N VAL A 184 52.53 18.12 2.80
CA VAL A 184 51.56 18.61 3.77
C VAL A 184 51.04 19.98 3.35
N PHE A 185 49.73 20.16 3.41
CA PHE A 185 49.03 21.42 3.23
C PHE A 185 48.50 21.91 4.58
N TYR A 186 48.49 23.22 4.76
CA TYR A 186 48.04 23.89 5.97
C TYR A 186 47.16 25.09 5.60
N GLU A 187 46.44 25.63 6.60
CA GLU A 187 45.66 26.87 6.48
C GLU A 187 44.65 26.81 5.31
N ASN A 188 43.78 25.80 5.30
CA ASN A 188 42.71 25.66 4.31
C ASN A 188 43.23 25.63 2.86
N MET A 189 44.32 24.90 2.62
CA MET A 189 45.06 24.83 1.33
C MET A 189 45.78 26.14 0.94
N GLY A 190 45.88 27.11 1.86
CA GLY A 190 46.58 28.38 1.62
C GLY A 190 48.11 28.27 1.65
N LYS A 191 48.65 27.26 2.36
CA LYS A 191 50.08 26.97 2.41
C LYS A 191 50.36 25.48 2.17
N LYS A 192 51.57 25.18 1.70
CA LYS A 192 52.06 23.81 1.48
C LYS A 192 53.54 23.69 1.85
N SER A 193 53.96 22.50 2.24
CA SER A 193 55.36 22.13 2.36
C SER A 193 55.95 21.80 0.99
N GLU A 194 57.28 21.85 0.89
CA GLU A 194 57.99 21.19 -0.19
C GLU A 194 57.72 19.66 -0.15
N PRO A 195 57.62 19.00 -1.32
CA PRO A 195 57.41 17.57 -1.38
C PRO A 195 58.66 16.79 -0.94
N GLN A 196 58.51 15.90 0.03
CA GLN A 196 59.55 14.99 0.47
C GLN A 196 59.54 13.74 -0.41
N ILE A 197 60.62 13.49 -1.14
CA ILE A 197 60.74 12.35 -2.04
C ILE A 197 61.83 11.40 -1.56
N THR A 198 61.45 10.14 -1.35
CA THR A 198 62.35 9.06 -0.93
C THR A 198 62.23 7.86 -1.87
N LYS A 199 63.16 6.89 -1.80
CA LYS A 199 63.09 5.68 -2.61
C LYS A 199 62.09 4.67 -2.03
N CYS A 200 61.41 3.91 -2.88
CA CYS A 200 60.60 2.75 -2.47
C CYS A 200 60.90 1.51 -3.31
N LYS A 201 60.37 0.35 -2.90
CA LYS A 201 60.53 -0.91 -3.64
C LYS A 201 59.60 -0.93 -4.85
N GLN A 202 59.97 -1.65 -5.92
CA GLN A 202 59.18 -1.71 -7.15
C GLN A 202 57.75 -2.27 -6.95
N GLY A 203 57.58 -3.17 -5.98
CA GLY A 203 56.27 -3.73 -5.63
C GLY A 203 55.47 -2.91 -4.62
N GLU A 204 55.99 -1.78 -4.13
CA GLU A 204 55.35 -0.99 -3.10
C GLU A 204 54.43 0.08 -3.73
N ASN A 205 53.13 -0.18 -3.72
CA ASN A 205 52.11 0.72 -4.26
C ASN A 205 50.98 0.91 -3.26
N TRP A 206 50.73 2.17 -2.91
CA TRP A 206 49.66 2.59 -2.02
C TRP A 206 49.49 4.10 -2.02
N THR A 207 48.33 4.57 -1.57
CA THR A 207 48.04 5.98 -1.29
C THR A 207 47.41 6.10 0.10
N ARG A 208 47.84 7.11 0.85
CA ARG A 208 47.27 7.49 2.15
C ARG A 208 47.00 8.99 2.15
N VAL A 209 45.78 9.35 2.51
CA VAL A 209 45.39 10.72 2.77
C VAL A 209 45.03 10.83 4.24
N THR A 210 45.68 11.75 4.95
CA THR A 210 45.40 12.04 6.35
C THR A 210 45.02 13.51 6.47
N PHE A 211 43.94 13.82 7.18
CA PHE A 211 43.47 15.20 7.32
C PHE A 211 42.90 15.48 8.70
N LYS A 212 43.08 16.72 9.15
CA LYS A 212 42.45 17.29 10.35
C LYS A 212 41.42 18.32 9.91
N PRO A 213 40.12 18.00 10.00
CA PRO A 213 39.07 18.94 9.61
C PRO A 213 39.19 20.25 10.39
N ASP A 214 38.92 21.36 9.72
CA ASP A 214 38.80 22.67 10.36
C ASP A 214 37.43 22.77 11.06
N LEU A 215 37.34 22.15 12.24
CA LEU A 215 36.09 22.00 12.99
C LEU A 215 35.44 23.34 13.33
N ALA A 216 36.22 24.41 13.46
CA ALA A 216 35.68 25.76 13.67
C ALA A 216 34.77 26.21 12.51
N LYS A 217 35.09 25.83 11.26
CA LYS A 217 34.23 26.10 10.09
C LYS A 217 32.95 25.29 10.06
N PHE A 218 32.86 24.24 10.88
CA PHE A 218 31.69 23.39 11.04
C PHE A 218 30.95 23.66 12.36
N ASN A 219 31.28 24.75 13.07
CA ASN A 219 30.72 25.08 14.39
C ASN A 219 30.91 23.93 15.42
N MET A 220 32.08 23.28 15.39
CA MET A 220 32.45 22.14 16.23
C MET A 220 33.81 22.35 16.90
N THR A 221 34.05 21.68 18.02
CA THR A 221 35.34 21.70 18.74
C THR A 221 36.05 20.35 18.78
N HIS A 222 35.31 19.27 18.60
CA HIS A 222 35.79 17.89 18.55
C HIS A 222 34.91 17.08 17.59
N LEU A 223 35.31 15.85 17.26
CA LEU A 223 34.47 14.93 16.49
C LEU A 223 33.38 14.32 17.38
N GLU A 224 32.17 14.84 17.27
CA GLU A 224 31.00 14.39 18.05
C GLU A 224 30.59 12.95 17.71
N ASP A 225 30.09 12.21 18.70
CA ASP A 225 29.76 10.78 18.59
C ASP A 225 28.85 10.43 17.40
N ASP A 226 27.83 11.25 17.13
CA ASP A 226 26.90 11.07 16.03
C ASP A 226 27.59 11.18 14.65
N VAL A 227 28.55 12.10 14.51
CA VAL A 227 29.34 12.26 13.29
C VAL A 227 30.26 11.07 13.11
N VAL A 228 30.94 10.64 14.18
CA VAL A 228 31.81 9.47 14.17
C VAL A 228 31.02 8.21 13.82
N ALA A 229 29.84 8.03 14.38
CA ALA A 229 28.95 6.90 14.06
C ALA A 229 28.58 6.85 12.58
N LEU A 230 28.29 8.00 11.95
CA LEU A 230 28.03 8.08 10.51
C LEU A 230 29.27 7.77 9.67
N MET A 231 30.44 8.29 10.05
CA MET A 231 31.69 7.99 9.36
C MET A 231 32.00 6.49 9.42
N ARG A 232 31.90 5.88 10.61
CA ARG A 232 32.09 4.44 10.81
C ARG A 232 31.10 3.61 9.99
N LYS A 233 29.81 3.97 10.02
CA LYS A 233 28.79 3.33 9.17
C LYS A 233 29.15 3.44 7.69
N ARG A 234 29.71 4.57 7.25
CA ARG A 234 30.08 4.76 5.86
C ARG A 234 31.30 3.92 5.45
N VAL A 235 32.23 3.62 6.36
CA VAL A 235 33.27 2.60 6.14
C VAL A 235 32.66 1.19 6.02
N VAL A 236 31.65 0.90 6.83
CA VAL A 236 30.89 -0.35 6.75
C VAL A 236 30.16 -0.49 5.40
N ASP A 237 29.60 0.60 4.86
CA ASP A 237 29.05 0.63 3.50
C ASP A 237 30.09 0.26 2.43
N MET A 238 31.34 0.72 2.58
CA MET A 238 32.43 0.37 1.65
C MET A 238 32.74 -1.12 1.70
N ALA A 239 32.76 -1.73 2.89
CA ALA A 239 32.94 -3.18 3.03
C ALA A 239 31.84 -3.97 2.32
N GLY A 240 30.58 -3.51 2.43
CA GLY A 240 29.45 -4.11 1.73
C GLY A 240 29.52 -3.97 0.21
N THR A 241 29.97 -2.82 -0.29
CA THR A 241 29.92 -2.51 -1.72
C THR A 241 31.16 -2.93 -2.50
N LEU A 242 32.36 -2.92 -1.90
CA LEU A 242 33.60 -3.40 -2.55
C LEU A 242 33.68 -4.94 -2.61
N GLY A 243 32.88 -5.63 -1.79
CA GLY A 243 32.71 -7.07 -1.82
C GLY A 243 33.95 -7.86 -1.38
N LYS A 244 33.99 -9.16 -1.74
CA LYS A 244 34.92 -10.15 -1.16
C LYS A 244 36.41 -9.88 -1.46
N THR A 245 36.68 -9.05 -2.47
CA THR A 245 38.03 -8.85 -3.00
C THR A 245 38.83 -7.79 -2.26
N VAL A 246 38.18 -6.97 -1.40
CA VAL A 246 38.85 -5.92 -0.64
C VAL A 246 38.62 -6.15 0.85
N LYS A 247 39.71 -6.16 1.62
CA LYS A 247 39.68 -6.16 3.09
C LYS A 247 39.54 -4.72 3.55
N VAL A 248 38.39 -4.43 4.16
CA VAL A 248 38.14 -3.13 4.78
C VAL A 248 38.44 -3.21 6.28
N GLU A 249 39.29 -2.32 6.76
CA GLU A 249 39.66 -2.19 8.17
C GLU A 249 39.25 -0.80 8.67
N LEU A 250 38.71 -0.75 9.89
CA LEU A 250 38.32 0.45 10.61
C LEU A 250 39.02 0.42 11.98
N ASP A 251 39.78 1.45 12.31
CA ASP A 251 40.51 1.59 13.57
C ASP A 251 41.37 0.33 13.90
N GLY A 252 42.05 -0.19 12.86
CA GLY A 252 42.89 -1.39 12.95
C GLY A 252 42.13 -2.72 13.00
N GLN A 253 40.79 -2.71 13.02
CA GLN A 253 39.96 -3.91 13.06
C GLN A 253 39.30 -4.19 11.72
N ARG A 254 39.28 -5.46 11.31
CA ARG A 254 38.61 -5.86 10.06
C ARG A 254 37.09 -5.77 10.21
N VAL A 255 36.43 -5.08 9.28
CA VAL A 255 34.96 -5.05 9.21
C VAL A 255 34.45 -6.46 8.84
N PRO A 256 33.54 -7.08 9.62
CA PRO A 256 33.14 -8.48 9.46
C PRO A 256 32.10 -8.69 8.34
N ILE A 257 32.31 -8.05 7.18
CA ILE A 257 31.42 -8.08 6.01
C ILE A 257 32.24 -8.48 4.80
N LYS A 258 31.74 -9.43 4.03
CA LYS A 258 32.45 -9.94 2.84
C LYS A 258 31.68 -9.68 1.55
N SER A 259 30.39 -9.39 1.61
CA SER A 259 29.56 -9.20 0.43
C SER A 259 28.43 -8.21 0.67
N PHE A 260 27.84 -7.72 -0.42
CA PHE A 260 26.65 -6.87 -0.35
C PHE A 260 25.49 -7.59 0.36
N CYS A 261 25.39 -8.90 0.12
CA CYS A 261 24.49 -9.82 0.80
C CYS A 261 24.68 -9.82 2.34
N ASP A 262 25.92 -9.92 2.84
CA ASP A 262 26.21 -9.85 4.29
C ASP A 262 25.93 -8.45 4.87
N TYR A 263 26.15 -7.40 4.08
CA TYR A 263 25.83 -6.02 4.46
C TYR A 263 24.31 -5.83 4.65
N VAL A 264 23.48 -6.40 3.77
CA VAL A 264 22.02 -6.37 3.93
C VAL A 264 21.58 -7.10 5.20
N ASP A 265 22.27 -8.18 5.60
CA ASP A 265 21.94 -8.90 6.84
C ASP A 265 22.05 -8.02 8.09
N LEU A 266 22.89 -6.98 8.09
CA LEU A 266 22.97 -6.03 9.20
C LEU A 266 21.66 -5.27 9.43
N TYR A 267 20.93 -4.95 8.36
CA TYR A 267 19.62 -4.32 8.43
C TYR A 267 18.54 -5.33 8.83
N MET A 268 18.64 -6.56 8.33
CA MET A 268 17.67 -7.62 8.63
C MET A 268 17.71 -8.03 10.11
N LYS A 269 18.89 -8.01 10.75
CA LYS A 269 19.02 -8.26 12.19
C LYS A 269 18.14 -7.30 13.01
N SER A 270 18.25 -6.00 12.76
CA SER A 270 17.47 -4.98 13.47
C SER A 270 15.98 -5.08 13.16
N ALA A 271 15.63 -5.32 11.90
CA ALA A 271 14.24 -5.44 11.49
C ALA A 271 13.52 -6.66 12.10
N ASN A 272 14.28 -7.71 12.45
CA ASN A 272 13.78 -8.96 13.00
C ASN A 272 13.99 -9.13 14.51
N CYS A 273 14.58 -8.13 15.20
CA CYS A 273 14.93 -8.18 16.63
C CYS A 273 13.77 -8.68 17.53
N ASP A 274 12.52 -8.34 17.19
CA ASP A 274 11.33 -8.64 18.00
C ASP A 274 10.22 -9.37 17.22
N ARG A 275 10.56 -10.09 16.14
CA ARG A 275 9.55 -10.73 15.27
C ARG A 275 9.63 -12.26 15.32
N PRO A 276 8.50 -12.96 15.57
CA PRO A 276 8.45 -14.41 15.43
C PRO A 276 8.57 -14.85 13.96
N ASP A 277 8.08 -14.04 13.01
CA ASP A 277 8.18 -14.25 11.57
C ASP A 277 9.25 -13.33 10.97
N ASN A 278 10.45 -13.88 10.73
CA ASN A 278 11.57 -13.14 10.16
C ASN A 278 11.26 -12.63 8.74
N PHE A 279 11.50 -11.34 8.51
CA PHE A 279 11.57 -10.79 7.16
C PHE A 279 12.59 -11.54 6.32
N LYS A 280 12.13 -12.06 5.18
CA LYS A 280 12.96 -12.76 4.22
C LYS A 280 13.53 -11.77 3.22
N ARG A 281 14.85 -11.69 3.17
CA ARG A 281 15.55 -11.00 2.09
C ARG A 281 15.71 -11.90 0.88
N ILE A 282 15.56 -11.33 -0.31
CA ILE A 282 15.73 -12.00 -1.59
C ILE A 282 16.81 -11.25 -2.35
N TYR A 283 17.94 -11.90 -2.58
CA TYR A 283 19.11 -11.33 -3.22
C TYR A 283 19.33 -11.93 -4.61
N GLU A 284 19.78 -11.10 -5.53
CA GLU A 284 20.27 -11.47 -6.86
C GLU A 284 21.43 -10.57 -7.27
N GLN A 285 22.55 -11.19 -7.68
CA GLN A 285 23.57 -10.52 -8.48
C GLN A 285 23.15 -10.64 -9.94
N VAL A 286 22.62 -9.55 -10.50
CA VAL A 286 22.04 -9.55 -11.85
C VAL A 286 23.14 -9.63 -12.91
N ASN A 287 24.25 -8.93 -12.68
CA ASN A 287 25.50 -8.99 -13.45
C ASN A 287 26.64 -8.32 -12.67
N ASP A 288 27.80 -8.13 -13.29
CA ASP A 288 28.99 -7.51 -12.68
C ASP A 288 28.78 -6.06 -12.20
N ARG A 289 27.72 -5.39 -12.68
CA ARG A 289 27.41 -4.00 -12.36
C ARG A 289 26.18 -3.83 -11.48
N TRP A 290 25.40 -4.87 -11.21
CA TRP A 290 24.13 -4.76 -10.47
C TRP A 290 23.96 -5.88 -9.46
N GLU A 291 23.83 -5.51 -8.19
CA GLU A 291 23.34 -6.38 -7.13
C GLU A 291 22.06 -5.77 -6.54
N VAL A 292 21.04 -6.60 -6.40
CA VAL A 292 19.73 -6.20 -5.89
C VAL A 292 19.34 -7.12 -4.75
N CYS A 293 18.82 -6.53 -3.68
CA CYS A 293 18.12 -7.27 -2.64
C CYS A 293 16.77 -6.61 -2.35
N VAL A 294 15.74 -7.41 -2.13
CA VAL A 294 14.42 -6.93 -1.71
C VAL A 294 13.95 -7.68 -0.47
N SER A 295 13.32 -6.94 0.42
CA SER A 295 12.58 -7.45 1.56
C SER A 295 11.22 -6.74 1.63
N GLN A 296 10.34 -7.22 2.50
CA GLN A 296 9.08 -6.54 2.76
C GLN A 296 9.26 -5.37 3.73
N SER A 297 8.42 -4.35 3.60
CA SER A 297 8.33 -3.24 4.55
C SER A 297 6.91 -3.10 5.10
N GLU A 298 6.77 -2.39 6.22
CA GLU A 298 5.49 -2.17 6.89
C GLU A 298 4.78 -0.92 6.39
N GLY A 299 4.48 -0.88 5.09
CA GLY A 299 3.65 0.18 4.50
C GLY A 299 4.36 1.52 4.29
N GLN A 300 5.67 1.60 4.54
CA GLN A 300 6.54 2.68 4.06
C GLN A 300 7.62 2.13 3.14
N PHE A 301 7.81 2.77 1.99
CA PHE A 301 8.89 2.42 1.07
C PHE A 301 10.23 2.74 1.73
N GLN A 302 11.15 1.78 1.72
CA GLN A 302 12.50 1.96 2.24
C GLN A 302 13.51 1.57 1.16
N GLN A 303 14.63 2.29 1.13
CA GLN A 303 15.70 1.97 0.18
C GLN A 303 17.08 2.24 0.77
N VAL A 304 18.05 1.42 0.39
CA VAL A 304 19.48 1.64 0.66
C VAL A 304 20.23 1.36 -0.63
N SER A 305 20.72 2.41 -1.29
CA SER A 305 21.34 2.26 -2.61
C SER A 305 22.68 2.94 -2.76
N PHE A 306 23.48 2.39 -3.67
CA PHE A 306 24.81 2.85 -3.99
C PHE A 306 24.99 2.91 -5.51
N VAL A 307 25.56 4.01 -5.99
CA VAL A 307 25.97 4.19 -7.39
C VAL A 307 27.45 4.51 -7.40
N ASN A 308 28.27 3.66 -8.02
CA ASN A 308 29.72 3.84 -8.06
C ASN A 308 30.30 4.04 -6.65
N ARG A 309 29.80 3.24 -5.69
CA ARG A 309 30.13 3.30 -4.25
C ARG A 309 29.68 4.57 -3.53
N ILE A 310 29.05 5.54 -4.20
CA ILE A 310 28.43 6.72 -3.58
C ILE A 310 27.09 6.31 -2.96
N ALA A 311 26.84 6.70 -1.72
CA ALA A 311 25.57 6.44 -1.03
C ALA A 311 24.46 7.37 -1.53
N THR A 312 23.54 6.84 -2.34
CA THR A 312 22.37 7.59 -2.84
C THR A 312 21.21 7.46 -1.86
N ILE A 313 21.29 8.18 -0.73
CA ILE A 313 20.33 8.05 0.39
C ILE A 313 18.89 8.45 0.04
N ARG A 314 18.69 9.26 -1.00
CA ARG A 314 17.36 9.60 -1.54
C ARG A 314 16.96 8.76 -2.75
N GLY A 315 17.82 7.84 -3.18
CA GLY A 315 17.57 6.94 -4.30
C GLY A 315 17.74 7.64 -5.64
N GLY A 316 16.73 7.53 -6.51
CA GLY A 316 16.74 8.11 -7.85
C GLY A 316 16.40 7.09 -8.93
N SER A 317 16.83 7.40 -10.15
CA SER A 317 16.42 6.64 -11.35
C SER A 317 16.81 5.16 -11.34
N HIS A 318 17.93 4.78 -10.70
CA HIS A 318 18.36 3.38 -10.56
C HIS A 318 17.45 2.60 -9.61
N VAL A 319 17.03 3.20 -8.50
CA VAL A 319 16.08 2.60 -7.56
C VAL A 319 14.72 2.46 -8.22
N ASP A 320 14.26 3.49 -8.95
CA ASP A 320 13.00 3.42 -9.70
C ASP A 320 13.02 2.33 -10.76
N TYR A 321 14.14 2.17 -11.47
CA TYR A 321 14.28 1.11 -12.47
C TYR A 321 14.10 -0.30 -11.88
N VAL A 322 14.69 -0.58 -10.72
CA VAL A 322 14.55 -1.86 -10.02
C VAL A 322 13.15 -2.02 -9.43
N THR A 323 12.68 -1.03 -8.67
CA THR A 323 11.39 -1.10 -7.95
C THR A 323 10.20 -1.18 -8.90
N ASN A 324 10.24 -0.51 -10.06
CA ASN A 324 9.16 -0.59 -11.05
C ASN A 324 9.00 -2.00 -11.60
N GLN A 325 10.09 -2.74 -11.86
CA GLN A 325 10.02 -4.13 -12.33
C GLN A 325 9.33 -5.03 -11.29
N ILE A 326 9.77 -4.96 -10.04
CA ILE A 326 9.20 -5.74 -8.93
C ILE A 326 7.72 -5.38 -8.72
N ALA A 327 7.42 -4.08 -8.65
CA ALA A 327 6.08 -3.61 -8.37
C ALA A 327 5.10 -3.93 -9.51
N ASN A 328 5.52 -3.85 -10.78
CA ASN A 328 4.69 -4.25 -11.92
C ASN A 328 4.32 -5.74 -11.86
N HIS A 329 5.30 -6.59 -11.52
CA HIS A 329 5.08 -8.03 -11.36
C HIS A 329 4.07 -8.33 -10.25
N VAL A 330 4.25 -7.71 -9.08
CA VAL A 330 3.33 -7.86 -7.93
C VAL A 330 1.94 -7.33 -8.26
N VAL A 331 1.81 -6.17 -8.90
CA VAL A 331 0.51 -5.60 -9.34
C VAL A 331 -0.23 -6.58 -10.26
N ALA A 332 0.45 -7.19 -11.22
CA ALA A 332 -0.15 -8.14 -12.14
C ALA A 332 -0.77 -9.34 -11.40
N ILE A 333 -0.08 -9.85 -10.37
CA ILE A 333 -0.55 -10.98 -9.57
C ILE A 333 -1.68 -10.57 -8.62
N VAL A 334 -1.54 -9.43 -7.94
CA VAL A 334 -2.57 -8.90 -7.03
C VAL A 334 -3.87 -8.64 -7.79
N ASN A 335 -3.82 -8.00 -8.96
CA ASN A 335 -5.01 -7.75 -9.77
C ASN A 335 -5.62 -9.05 -10.34
N LYS A 336 -4.81 -10.10 -10.54
CA LYS A 336 -5.33 -11.44 -10.89
C LYS A 336 -6.06 -12.11 -9.72
N LYS A 337 -5.55 -11.98 -8.49
CA LYS A 337 -6.14 -12.55 -7.27
C LYS A 337 -7.36 -11.75 -6.79
N ASN A 338 -7.29 -10.43 -6.82
CA ASN A 338 -8.35 -9.51 -6.41
C ASN A 338 -8.61 -8.45 -7.50
N LYS A 339 -9.52 -8.75 -8.41
CA LYS A 339 -9.89 -7.85 -9.53
C LYS A 339 -10.46 -6.50 -9.07
N ASN A 340 -10.95 -6.42 -7.84
CA ASN A 340 -11.56 -5.22 -7.27
C ASN A 340 -10.54 -4.31 -6.57
N ALA A 341 -9.30 -4.76 -6.35
CA ALA A 341 -8.28 -3.98 -5.64
C ALA A 341 -7.80 -2.74 -6.42
N ASN A 342 -7.88 -2.75 -7.76
CA ASN A 342 -7.41 -1.69 -8.67
C ASN A 342 -6.04 -1.10 -8.22
N MET A 343 -5.08 -2.01 -7.98
CA MET A 343 -3.83 -1.68 -7.31
C MET A 343 -2.96 -0.78 -8.19
N LYS A 344 -2.49 0.35 -7.65
CA LYS A 344 -1.53 1.24 -8.34
C LYS A 344 -0.10 0.91 -7.93
N LEU A 345 0.86 1.20 -8.81
CA LEU A 345 2.27 0.89 -8.60
C LEU A 345 2.84 1.46 -7.29
N HIS A 346 2.48 2.70 -6.95
CA HIS A 346 2.94 3.35 -5.72
C HIS A 346 2.50 2.64 -4.44
N ASN A 347 1.31 2.00 -4.45
CA ASN A 347 0.79 1.26 -3.30
C ASN A 347 1.56 -0.04 -3.07
N VAL A 348 2.10 -0.63 -4.14
CA VAL A 348 2.99 -1.79 -4.00
C VAL A 348 4.37 -1.34 -3.53
N LYS A 349 4.93 -0.28 -4.13
CA LYS A 349 6.23 0.26 -3.72
C LYS A 349 6.29 0.56 -2.23
N SER A 350 5.23 1.09 -1.62
CA SER A 350 5.19 1.37 -0.18
C SER A 350 5.37 0.13 0.72
N HIS A 351 5.27 -1.08 0.19
CA HIS A 351 5.46 -2.33 0.93
C HIS A 351 6.80 -3.02 0.61
N LEU A 352 7.70 -2.33 -0.10
CA LEU A 352 9.01 -2.83 -0.48
C LEU A 352 10.11 -2.14 0.32
N TRP A 353 11.09 -2.93 0.73
CA TRP A 353 12.40 -2.47 1.17
C TRP A 353 13.46 -2.95 0.20
N VAL A 354 14.11 -2.03 -0.53
CA VAL A 354 15.01 -2.38 -1.64
C VAL A 354 16.44 -1.91 -1.39
N PHE A 355 17.38 -2.80 -1.64
CA PHE A 355 18.82 -2.54 -1.59
C PHE A 355 19.39 -2.67 -2.99
N VAL A 356 20.18 -1.68 -3.42
CA VAL A 356 20.73 -1.64 -4.78
C VAL A 356 22.21 -1.26 -4.73
N ASN A 357 23.08 -2.06 -5.33
CA ASN A 357 24.47 -1.71 -5.58
C ASN A 357 24.68 -1.68 -7.11
N ALA A 358 24.98 -0.50 -7.67
CA ALA A 358 25.05 -0.31 -9.11
C ALA A 358 26.34 0.38 -9.56
N LEU A 359 26.85 -0.01 -10.74
CA LEU A 359 27.91 0.70 -11.46
C LEU A 359 27.35 1.34 -12.74
N ILE A 360 27.33 2.67 -12.76
CA ILE A 360 26.69 3.51 -13.77
C ILE A 360 27.75 4.30 -14.53
N ASP A 361 27.67 4.29 -15.86
CA ASP A 361 28.55 5.10 -16.71
C ASP A 361 28.24 6.59 -16.53
N ASN A 362 29.26 7.39 -16.21
CA ASN A 362 29.21 8.85 -16.12
C ASN A 362 27.94 9.35 -15.39
N PRO A 363 27.75 8.99 -14.11
CA PRO A 363 26.52 9.31 -13.38
C PRO A 363 26.35 10.82 -13.21
N ALA A 364 25.09 11.26 -13.21
CA ALA A 364 24.66 12.62 -12.93
C ALA A 364 23.74 12.57 -11.71
N PHE A 365 23.90 13.56 -10.83
CA PHE A 365 23.19 13.65 -9.57
C PHE A 365 22.42 14.98 -9.48
N ASP A 366 21.55 15.08 -8.48
CA ASP A 366 20.79 16.30 -8.16
C ASP A 366 21.68 17.48 -7.74
N SER A 367 22.76 17.18 -7.03
CA SER A 367 23.67 18.16 -6.45
C SER A 367 25.06 17.56 -6.19
N GLN A 368 25.97 18.37 -5.66
CA GLN A 368 27.31 17.93 -5.30
C GLN A 368 27.35 16.96 -4.11
N THR A 369 26.31 16.91 -3.26
CA THR A 369 26.21 15.90 -2.19
C THR A 369 26.00 14.50 -2.76
N LYS A 370 25.47 14.39 -3.99
CA LYS A 370 25.24 13.15 -4.76
C LYS A 370 24.25 12.17 -4.11
N GLU A 371 23.21 12.71 -3.48
CA GLU A 371 22.24 11.92 -2.71
C GLU A 371 21.14 11.30 -3.57
N THR A 372 20.88 11.88 -4.76
CA THR A 372 19.89 11.37 -5.73
C THR A 372 20.49 11.21 -7.13
N LEU A 373 20.36 10.03 -7.74
CA LEU A 373 20.76 9.81 -9.13
C LEU A 373 19.70 10.35 -10.11
N THR A 374 20.13 11.16 -11.09
CA THR A 374 19.28 11.75 -12.13
C THR A 374 19.54 11.20 -13.53
N THR A 375 20.61 10.42 -13.73
CA THR A 375 20.92 9.76 -15.01
C THR A 375 19.73 8.96 -15.53
N ARG A 376 19.40 9.09 -16.81
CA ARG A 376 18.29 8.33 -17.41
C ARG A 376 18.69 6.86 -17.60
N GLN A 377 17.72 5.95 -17.47
CA GLN A 377 17.94 4.50 -17.58
C GLN A 377 18.70 4.09 -18.86
N GLY A 378 18.39 4.70 -20.01
CA GLY A 378 19.06 4.41 -21.28
C GLY A 378 20.55 4.77 -21.31
N SER A 379 21.02 5.59 -20.37
CA SER A 379 22.41 6.06 -20.25
C SER A 379 23.19 5.35 -19.14
N PHE A 380 22.64 4.31 -18.50
CA PHE A 380 23.33 3.60 -17.42
C PHE A 380 24.57 2.81 -17.85
N GLY A 381 24.72 2.54 -19.16
CA GLY A 381 25.80 1.71 -19.69
C GLY A 381 25.62 0.21 -19.47
N SER A 382 24.60 -0.18 -18.72
CA SER A 382 24.24 -1.58 -18.44
C SER A 382 22.76 -1.71 -18.14
N LYS A 383 22.23 -2.93 -18.24
CA LYS A 383 20.83 -3.25 -17.91
C LYS A 383 20.77 -4.02 -16.58
N CYS A 384 19.64 -3.88 -15.90
CA CYS A 384 19.30 -4.63 -14.69
C CYS A 384 17.96 -5.33 -14.92
N GLU A 385 17.97 -6.45 -15.63
CA GLU A 385 16.79 -7.27 -15.89
C GLU A 385 16.69 -8.34 -14.79
N LEU A 386 15.70 -8.22 -13.90
CA LEU A 386 15.53 -9.17 -12.80
C LEU A 386 15.05 -10.52 -13.31
N SER A 387 15.62 -11.62 -12.81
CA SER A 387 15.27 -12.94 -13.30
C SER A 387 13.85 -13.36 -12.89
N SER A 388 13.25 -14.25 -13.69
CA SER A 388 11.95 -14.83 -13.34
C SER A 388 11.98 -15.58 -12.00
N ASP A 389 13.14 -16.16 -11.63
CA ASP A 389 13.30 -16.87 -10.36
C ASP A 389 13.41 -15.92 -9.17
N PHE A 390 14.05 -14.76 -9.33
CA PHE A 390 13.99 -13.70 -8.34
C PHE A 390 12.55 -13.22 -8.12
N LEU A 391 11.84 -12.90 -9.20
CA LEU A 391 10.45 -12.44 -9.11
C LEU A 391 9.53 -13.49 -8.46
N LYS A 392 9.67 -14.78 -8.79
CA LYS A 392 8.94 -15.88 -8.11
C LYS A 392 9.27 -15.98 -6.62
N LYS A 393 10.50 -15.69 -6.19
CA LYS A 393 10.83 -15.65 -4.77
C LYS A 393 10.13 -14.49 -4.08
N VAL A 394 10.03 -13.32 -4.74
CA VAL A 394 9.28 -12.16 -4.22
C VAL A 394 7.79 -12.47 -4.05
N GLU A 395 7.20 -13.29 -4.93
CA GLU A 395 5.83 -13.73 -4.74
C GLU A 395 5.60 -14.51 -3.44
N LYS A 396 6.63 -15.20 -2.95
CA LYS A 396 6.59 -16.07 -1.77
C LYS A 396 7.13 -15.39 -0.50
N SER A 397 7.45 -14.10 -0.54
CA SER A 397 8.09 -13.39 0.58
C SER A 397 7.11 -12.80 1.61
N GLY A 398 5.80 -12.84 1.34
CA GLY A 398 4.78 -12.17 2.15
C GLY A 398 4.33 -10.81 1.58
N VAL A 399 5.04 -10.26 0.59
CA VAL A 399 4.71 -8.96 -0.02
C VAL A 399 3.31 -8.99 -0.65
N ILE A 400 2.93 -10.07 -1.33
CA ILE A 400 1.63 -10.17 -1.99
C ILE A 400 0.50 -10.20 -0.95
N GLU A 401 0.68 -10.98 0.12
CA GLU A 401 -0.27 -11.11 1.22
C GLU A 401 -0.47 -9.76 1.93
N ASN A 402 0.62 -9.04 2.22
CA ASN A 402 0.55 -7.71 2.82
C ASN A 402 -0.18 -6.70 1.94
N VAL A 403 0.12 -6.68 0.64
CA VAL A 403 -0.53 -5.80 -0.33
C VAL A 403 -2.01 -6.12 -0.49
N LEU A 404 -2.40 -7.41 -0.50
CA LEU A 404 -3.79 -7.83 -0.54
C LEU A 404 -4.55 -7.44 0.73
N SER A 405 -3.95 -7.68 1.90
CA SER A 405 -4.53 -7.28 3.20
C SER A 405 -4.75 -5.77 3.27
N TRP A 406 -3.76 -4.99 2.83
CA TRP A 406 -3.89 -3.54 2.73
C TRP A 406 -5.00 -3.11 1.75
N ALA A 407 -5.12 -3.79 0.60
CA ALA A 407 -6.19 -3.51 -0.38
C ALA A 407 -7.56 -3.75 0.24
N ASP A 408 -7.75 -4.89 0.90
CA ASP A 408 -9.03 -5.26 1.52
C ASP A 408 -9.37 -4.34 2.70
N PHE A 409 -8.37 -3.93 3.48
CA PHE A 409 -8.53 -2.93 4.53
C PHE A 409 -8.98 -1.57 3.97
N LYS A 410 -8.35 -1.11 2.88
CA LYS A 410 -8.70 0.15 2.23
C LYS A 410 -10.13 0.14 1.69
N LEU A 411 -10.49 -0.92 0.96
CA LEU A 411 -11.86 -1.10 0.45
C LEU A 411 -12.86 -1.13 1.62
N SER A 412 -12.58 -1.91 2.67
CA SER A 412 -13.44 -1.97 3.85
C SER A 412 -13.63 -0.60 4.50
N LYS A 413 -12.56 0.22 4.59
CA LYS A 413 -12.62 1.58 5.13
C LYS A 413 -13.48 2.51 4.25
N GLU A 414 -13.45 2.35 2.93
CA GLU A 414 -14.28 3.12 2.00
C GLU A 414 -15.76 2.74 2.10
N LEU A 415 -16.10 1.45 2.20
CA LEU A 415 -17.48 1.00 2.43
C LEU A 415 -18.06 1.45 3.76
N LYS A 416 -17.22 1.56 4.80
CA LYS A 416 -17.64 2.11 6.10
C LYS A 416 -18.10 3.57 6.01
N LYS A 417 -17.65 4.35 5.01
CA LYS A 417 -18.10 5.74 4.83
C LYS A 417 -19.59 5.84 4.47
N THR A 418 -20.16 4.78 3.89
CA THR A 418 -21.59 4.71 3.52
C THR A 418 -22.43 3.95 4.55
N ASP A 419 -21.88 3.68 5.73
CA ASP A 419 -22.60 2.97 6.80
C ASP A 419 -23.74 3.80 7.37
N GLY A 420 -24.80 3.10 7.76
CA GLY A 420 -25.86 3.64 8.58
C GLY A 420 -25.47 3.63 10.06
N SER A 421 -26.29 4.30 10.88
CA SER A 421 -26.19 4.22 12.34
C SER A 421 -27.60 4.24 12.94
N LYS A 422 -27.75 3.67 14.13
CA LYS A 422 -29.00 3.75 14.88
C LYS A 422 -29.22 5.20 15.34
N LYS A 423 -30.09 5.91 14.62
CA LYS A 423 -30.52 7.28 14.91
C LYS A 423 -32.04 7.30 14.91
N SER A 424 -32.65 8.09 15.77
CA SER A 424 -34.12 8.19 15.84
C SER A 424 -34.73 8.84 14.60
N ARG A 425 -33.99 9.71 13.90
CA ARG A 425 -34.44 10.37 12.67
C ARG A 425 -33.36 10.31 11.60
N ILE A 426 -33.81 10.10 10.37
CA ILE A 426 -32.96 10.16 9.16
C ILE A 426 -33.61 11.08 8.14
N SER A 427 -32.80 11.90 7.47
CA SER A 427 -33.23 12.87 6.48
C SER A 427 -32.47 12.69 5.17
N GLY A 428 -33.04 13.14 4.05
CA GLY A 428 -32.36 13.11 2.75
C GLY A 428 -32.48 11.81 1.98
N ILE A 429 -33.35 10.87 2.41
CA ILE A 429 -33.69 9.66 1.66
C ILE A 429 -35.07 9.86 1.01
N PRO A 430 -35.15 10.10 -0.32
CA PRO A 430 -36.42 10.32 -1.00
C PRO A 430 -37.33 9.08 -0.92
N LYS A 431 -38.64 9.30 -0.77
CA LYS A 431 -39.69 8.27 -0.75
C LYS A 431 -39.68 7.31 0.46
N LEU A 432 -38.77 7.47 1.42
CA LEU A 432 -38.88 6.78 2.70
C LEU A 432 -40.08 7.33 3.49
N GLU A 433 -40.96 6.45 3.94
CA GLU A 433 -41.91 6.73 5.02
C GLU A 433 -41.41 5.99 6.25
N ASP A 434 -40.86 6.72 7.20
CA ASP A 434 -40.18 6.14 8.36
C ASP A 434 -41.18 5.84 9.47
N ALA A 435 -40.99 4.74 10.21
CA ALA A 435 -41.80 4.45 11.38
C ALA A 435 -41.48 5.44 12.51
N ASN A 436 -42.47 5.85 13.32
CA ASN A 436 -42.24 6.86 14.36
C ASN A 436 -41.20 6.39 15.41
N GLU A 437 -41.19 5.09 15.74
CA GLU A 437 -40.27 4.50 16.72
C GLU A 437 -38.97 3.94 16.09
N ALA A 438 -38.77 4.13 14.78
CA ALA A 438 -37.60 3.59 14.10
C ALA A 438 -36.29 4.21 14.65
N GLY A 439 -35.36 3.36 15.06
CA GLY A 439 -34.12 3.77 15.73
C GLY A 439 -34.29 4.28 17.17
N GLY A 440 -35.50 4.26 17.72
CA GLY A 440 -35.81 4.57 19.11
C GLY A 440 -35.56 3.40 20.07
N LYS A 441 -36.25 3.41 21.21
CA LYS A 441 -36.17 2.34 22.23
C LYS A 441 -36.87 1.07 21.75
N ASP A 442 -38.00 1.21 21.06
CA ASP A 442 -38.81 0.12 20.52
C ASP A 442 -38.45 -0.25 19.07
N SER A 443 -37.25 0.12 18.61
CA SER A 443 -36.77 -0.14 17.25
C SER A 443 -36.77 -1.62 16.88
N ASP A 444 -36.61 -2.51 17.87
CA ASP A 444 -36.65 -3.97 17.70
C ASP A 444 -38.05 -4.50 17.34
N LYS A 445 -39.10 -3.73 17.64
CA LYS A 445 -40.49 -4.03 17.20
C LYS A 445 -40.79 -3.46 15.82
N CYS A 446 -40.03 -2.47 15.37
CA CYS A 446 -40.26 -1.82 14.09
C CYS A 446 -39.94 -2.75 12.91
N THR A 447 -40.80 -2.71 11.89
CA THR A 447 -40.65 -3.42 10.62
C THR A 447 -40.49 -2.44 9.47
N LEU A 448 -39.40 -2.56 8.72
CA LEU A 448 -39.22 -1.86 7.45
C LEU A 448 -39.77 -2.72 6.31
N ILE A 449 -40.71 -2.19 5.54
CA ILE A 449 -41.27 -2.85 4.37
C ILE A 449 -40.54 -2.36 3.11
N LEU A 450 -39.82 -3.24 2.43
CA LEU A 450 -39.24 -2.97 1.12
C LEU A 450 -40.21 -3.39 0.02
N THR A 451 -40.64 -2.44 -0.81
CA THR A 451 -41.67 -2.69 -1.82
C THR A 451 -41.13 -2.72 -3.23
N GLU A 452 -41.72 -3.55 -4.09
CA GLU A 452 -41.47 -3.53 -5.54
C GLU A 452 -42.15 -2.30 -6.19
N GLY A 453 -41.41 -1.20 -6.25
CA GLY A 453 -41.88 0.05 -6.85
C GLY A 453 -42.95 0.81 -6.04
N ASP A 454 -43.43 1.90 -6.62
CA ASP A 454 -44.36 2.83 -5.96
C ASP A 454 -45.79 2.27 -5.85
N SER A 455 -46.19 1.37 -6.75
CA SER A 455 -47.51 0.71 -6.72
C SER A 455 -47.68 -0.15 -5.47
N ALA A 456 -46.67 -0.97 -5.15
CA ALA A 456 -46.64 -1.74 -3.92
C ALA A 456 -46.51 -0.82 -2.69
N LYS A 457 -45.74 0.27 -2.76
CA LYS A 457 -45.70 1.28 -1.68
C LYS A 457 -47.08 1.82 -1.34
N ALA A 458 -47.91 2.16 -2.33
CA ALA A 458 -49.25 2.69 -2.10
C ALA A 458 -50.16 1.69 -1.34
N LEU A 459 -50.04 0.39 -1.66
CA LEU A 459 -50.74 -0.67 -0.95
C LEU A 459 -50.25 -0.78 0.51
N ALA A 460 -48.93 -0.78 0.73
CA ALA A 460 -48.35 -0.83 2.07
C ALA A 460 -48.79 0.38 2.91
N MET A 461 -48.78 1.59 2.35
CA MET A 461 -49.23 2.80 3.04
C MET A 461 -50.71 2.75 3.43
N SER A 462 -51.55 2.15 2.58
CA SER A 462 -52.96 1.93 2.89
C SER A 462 -53.13 0.98 4.08
N GLY A 463 -52.30 -0.06 4.18
CA GLY A 463 -52.28 -0.99 5.30
C GLY A 463 -51.74 -0.38 6.59
N ILE A 464 -50.62 0.36 6.51
CA ILE A 464 -50.00 1.08 7.64
C ILE A 464 -50.99 2.06 8.27
N ALA A 465 -51.89 2.68 7.49
CA ALA A 465 -52.92 3.56 8.03
C ALA A 465 -53.88 2.87 9.02
N VAL A 466 -53.94 1.53 9.04
CA VAL A 466 -54.79 0.74 9.96
C VAL A 466 -53.99 0.19 11.13
N VAL A 467 -52.79 -0.35 10.89
CA VAL A 467 -51.95 -0.93 11.96
C VAL A 467 -51.13 0.11 12.73
N GLY A 468 -51.08 1.35 12.25
CA GLY A 468 -50.36 2.46 12.86
C GLY A 468 -48.96 2.68 12.28
N ARG A 469 -48.49 3.93 12.35
CA ARG A 469 -47.18 4.37 11.83
C ARG A 469 -46.02 4.18 12.83
N ASP A 470 -46.31 3.77 14.05
CA ASP A 470 -45.29 3.70 15.10
C ASP A 470 -44.24 2.63 14.80
N TYR A 471 -44.69 1.46 14.34
CA TYR A 471 -43.84 0.28 14.16
C TYR A 471 -43.65 -0.13 12.70
N TYR A 472 -44.22 0.58 11.72
CA TYR A 472 -44.11 0.20 10.31
C TYR A 472 -43.61 1.36 9.45
N GLY A 473 -42.48 1.13 8.79
CA GLY A 473 -41.93 2.02 7.77
C GLY A 473 -41.99 1.36 6.39
N VAL A 474 -41.94 2.15 5.32
CA VAL A 474 -41.92 1.64 3.95
C VAL A 474 -40.92 2.38 3.06
N PHE A 475 -40.20 1.63 2.23
CA PHE A 475 -39.27 2.16 1.25
C PHE A 475 -39.38 1.40 -0.10
N PRO A 476 -39.69 2.09 -1.22
CA PRO A 476 -39.82 1.45 -2.52
C PRO A 476 -38.47 1.27 -3.20
N LEU A 477 -38.21 0.06 -3.70
CA LEU A 477 -37.03 -0.24 -4.50
C LEU A 477 -37.21 0.23 -5.94
N ARG A 478 -36.15 0.79 -6.52
CA ARG A 478 -36.10 1.16 -7.94
C ARG A 478 -35.65 -0.02 -8.81
N GLY A 479 -36.58 -0.94 -9.05
CA GLY A 479 -36.34 -2.12 -9.90
C GLY A 479 -35.50 -3.20 -9.21
N LYS A 480 -34.78 -4.00 -10.01
CA LYS A 480 -33.94 -5.11 -9.52
C LYS A 480 -32.72 -4.57 -8.78
N LEU A 481 -32.50 -5.07 -7.56
CA LEU A 481 -31.35 -4.69 -6.75
C LEU A 481 -30.03 -5.17 -7.41
N LEU A 482 -28.96 -4.38 -7.25
CA LEU A 482 -27.63 -4.76 -7.74
C LEU A 482 -27.15 -6.06 -7.08
N ASN A 483 -26.68 -7.03 -7.87
CA ASN A 483 -26.03 -8.22 -7.33
C ASN A 483 -24.64 -7.86 -6.79
N VAL A 484 -24.56 -7.65 -5.48
CA VAL A 484 -23.37 -7.11 -4.80
C VAL A 484 -22.16 -8.03 -4.79
N ARG A 485 -22.34 -9.35 -4.99
CA ARG A 485 -21.22 -10.31 -5.09
C ARG A 485 -20.40 -10.15 -6.36
N GLU A 486 -21.05 -9.61 -7.39
CA GLU A 486 -20.52 -9.49 -8.74
C GLU A 486 -20.24 -8.03 -9.12
N ALA A 487 -20.61 -7.10 -8.24
CA ALA A 487 -20.38 -5.69 -8.40
C ALA A 487 -18.96 -5.34 -7.92
N ASN A 488 -18.29 -4.46 -8.65
CA ASN A 488 -17.05 -3.88 -8.17
C ASN A 488 -17.33 -2.88 -7.04
N HIS A 489 -16.27 -2.52 -6.31
CA HIS A 489 -16.38 -1.65 -5.14
C HIS A 489 -17.07 -0.32 -5.44
N LYS A 490 -16.71 0.31 -6.57
CA LYS A 490 -17.27 1.58 -7.00
C LYS A 490 -18.75 1.46 -7.32
N GLN A 491 -19.18 0.38 -7.99
CA GLN A 491 -20.59 0.15 -8.29
C GLN A 491 -21.44 0.02 -7.02
N ILE A 492 -20.92 -0.61 -5.97
CA ILE A 492 -21.62 -0.73 -4.68
C ILE A 492 -21.69 0.64 -4.00
N MET A 493 -20.58 1.38 -3.99
CA MET A 493 -20.53 2.72 -3.42
C MET A 493 -21.44 3.70 -4.15
N ASP A 494 -21.48 3.70 -5.48
CA ASP A 494 -22.26 4.66 -6.26
C ASP A 494 -23.76 4.29 -6.31
N ASN A 495 -24.15 3.10 -5.83
CA ASN A 495 -25.54 2.66 -5.82
C ASN A 495 -26.33 3.26 -4.65
N ALA A 496 -27.12 4.29 -4.95
CA ALA A 496 -27.95 4.99 -3.97
C ALA A 496 -28.96 4.08 -3.26
N GLU A 497 -29.53 3.06 -3.91
CA GLU A 497 -30.50 2.15 -3.27
C GLU A 497 -29.86 1.34 -2.14
N ILE A 498 -28.66 0.78 -2.38
CA ILE A 498 -27.88 0.09 -1.36
C ILE A 498 -27.52 1.03 -0.21
N GLN A 499 -27.08 2.25 -0.52
CA GLN A 499 -26.76 3.25 0.50
C GLN A 499 -27.98 3.60 1.35
N HIS A 500 -29.14 3.82 0.73
CA HIS A 500 -30.38 4.12 1.43
C HIS A 500 -30.78 2.96 2.34
N ILE A 501 -30.76 1.71 1.88
CA ILE A 501 -31.08 0.55 2.72
C ILE A 501 -30.13 0.48 3.93
N LYS A 502 -28.82 0.69 3.71
CA LYS A 502 -27.83 0.76 4.81
C LYS A 502 -28.19 1.83 5.83
N GLN A 503 -28.52 3.04 5.38
CA GLN A 503 -28.85 4.18 6.22
C GLN A 503 -30.18 3.96 6.97
N ILE A 504 -31.21 3.47 6.29
CA ILE A 504 -32.55 3.24 6.86
C ILE A 504 -32.49 2.22 7.98
N LEU A 505 -31.79 1.09 7.75
CA LEU A 505 -31.67 0.01 8.74
C LEU A 505 -30.59 0.29 9.80
N GLY A 506 -29.66 1.21 9.55
CA GLY A 506 -28.53 1.46 10.45
C GLY A 506 -27.43 0.39 10.35
N LEU A 507 -27.21 -0.15 9.14
CA LEU A 507 -26.27 -1.24 8.89
C LEU A 507 -24.82 -0.75 8.79
N GLN A 508 -23.90 -1.47 9.44
CA GLN A 508 -22.48 -1.14 9.54
C GLN A 508 -21.61 -2.24 8.94
N HIS A 509 -20.70 -1.90 8.03
CA HIS A 509 -19.82 -2.85 7.36
C HIS A 509 -18.83 -3.51 8.32
N GLY A 510 -18.65 -4.82 8.17
CA GLY A 510 -17.75 -5.62 9.01
C GLY A 510 -18.25 -5.86 10.44
N LYS A 511 -19.48 -5.44 10.75
CA LYS A 511 -20.12 -5.74 12.03
C LYS A 511 -20.83 -7.09 11.97
N GLN A 512 -20.56 -7.94 12.94
CA GLN A 512 -21.37 -9.14 13.19
C GLN A 512 -22.54 -8.76 14.11
N TYR A 513 -23.73 -9.20 13.74
CA TYR A 513 -24.96 -8.89 14.48
C TYR A 513 -25.48 -10.16 15.15
N GLU A 514 -25.44 -10.17 16.48
CA GLU A 514 -26.07 -11.23 17.29
C GLU A 514 -27.55 -10.96 17.54
N SER A 515 -27.97 -9.70 17.42
CA SER A 515 -29.36 -9.26 17.55
C SER A 515 -29.62 -7.98 16.76
N THR A 516 -30.89 -7.59 16.66
CA THR A 516 -31.34 -6.39 15.94
C THR A 516 -31.36 -5.12 16.80
N LYS A 517 -31.00 -5.20 18.09
CA LYS A 517 -31.04 -4.05 19.03
C LYS A 517 -30.23 -2.83 18.56
N GLY A 518 -29.15 -3.08 17.82
CA GLY A 518 -28.28 -2.04 17.26
C GLY A 518 -28.73 -1.47 15.91
N LEU A 519 -29.87 -1.91 15.38
CA LEU A 519 -30.45 -1.45 14.12
C LEU A 519 -31.56 -0.42 14.37
N ARG A 520 -32.00 0.25 13.31
CA ARG A 520 -33.19 1.11 13.35
C ARG A 520 -34.49 0.33 13.28
N TYR A 521 -34.46 -0.85 12.67
CA TYR A 521 -35.60 -1.74 12.52
C TYR A 521 -35.20 -3.14 12.96
N GLY A 522 -36.09 -3.78 13.74
CA GLY A 522 -35.96 -5.16 14.18
C GLY A 522 -36.29 -6.16 13.08
N HIS A 523 -37.12 -5.77 12.12
CA HIS A 523 -37.60 -6.63 11.06
C HIS A 523 -37.49 -5.94 9.69
N LEU A 524 -37.14 -6.71 8.68
CA LEU A 524 -37.10 -6.35 7.27
C LEU A 524 -38.10 -7.23 6.53
N MET A 525 -39.20 -6.63 6.09
CA MET A 525 -40.26 -7.30 5.36
C MET A 525 -40.15 -7.01 3.86
N ILE A 526 -40.10 -8.05 3.05
CA ILE A 526 -40.06 -7.95 1.59
C ILE A 526 -41.49 -8.08 1.05
N MET A 527 -41.94 -7.07 0.31
CA MET A 527 -43.27 -7.01 -0.28
C MET A 527 -43.16 -6.79 -1.80
N THR A 528 -43.16 -7.88 -2.55
CA THR A 528 -43.06 -7.89 -4.01
C THR A 528 -44.29 -8.56 -4.63
N ASP A 529 -44.45 -8.42 -5.93
CA ASP A 529 -45.47 -9.16 -6.67
C ASP A 529 -45.20 -10.67 -6.56
N GLN A 530 -46.28 -11.46 -6.64
CA GLN A 530 -46.25 -12.92 -6.54
C GLN A 530 -45.96 -13.56 -7.90
N ASP A 531 -44.96 -13.00 -8.60
CA ASP A 531 -44.48 -13.47 -9.89
C ASP A 531 -43.00 -13.85 -9.83
N HIS A 532 -42.44 -14.18 -11.00
CA HIS A 532 -41.05 -14.59 -11.11
C HIS A 532 -40.08 -13.42 -10.84
N ASP A 533 -40.41 -12.20 -11.28
CA ASP A 533 -39.55 -11.03 -11.09
C ASP A 533 -39.49 -10.60 -9.62
N GLY A 534 -40.62 -10.62 -8.91
CA GLY A 534 -40.68 -10.40 -7.47
C GLY A 534 -39.88 -11.46 -6.71
N SER A 535 -39.94 -12.72 -7.14
CA SER A 535 -39.09 -13.79 -6.59
C SER A 535 -37.60 -13.50 -6.78
N HIS A 536 -37.20 -12.96 -7.94
CA HIS A 536 -35.81 -12.57 -8.19
C HIS A 536 -35.36 -11.40 -7.30
N ILE A 537 -36.23 -10.39 -7.08
CA ILE A 537 -35.94 -9.27 -6.16
C ILE A 537 -35.72 -9.76 -4.74
N LYS A 538 -36.57 -10.67 -4.23
CA LYS A 538 -36.38 -11.32 -2.91
C LYS A 538 -34.99 -11.93 -2.80
N GLY A 539 -34.58 -12.67 -3.83
CA GLY A 539 -33.27 -13.32 -3.88
C GLY A 539 -32.10 -12.35 -3.85
N LEU A 540 -32.19 -11.26 -4.60
CA LEU A 540 -31.14 -10.24 -4.62
C LEU A 540 -31.00 -9.53 -3.26
N LEU A 541 -32.12 -9.30 -2.54
CA LEU A 541 -32.11 -8.76 -1.17
C LEU A 541 -31.49 -9.75 -0.18
N ILE A 542 -31.87 -11.03 -0.23
CA ILE A 542 -31.28 -12.08 0.61
C ILE A 542 -29.78 -12.17 0.34
N ASN A 543 -29.38 -12.17 -0.92
CA ASN A 543 -27.98 -12.19 -1.33
C ASN A 543 -27.22 -10.95 -0.83
N PHE A 544 -27.83 -9.76 -0.90
CA PHE A 544 -27.26 -8.52 -0.39
C PHE A 544 -26.97 -8.61 1.11
N ILE A 545 -27.94 -9.04 1.92
CA ILE A 545 -27.74 -9.22 3.37
C ILE A 545 -26.73 -10.33 3.64
N HIS A 546 -26.81 -11.47 2.95
CA HIS A 546 -25.87 -12.59 3.14
C HIS A 546 -24.42 -12.21 2.81
N SER A 547 -24.20 -11.35 1.81
CA SER A 547 -22.86 -10.97 1.36
C SER A 547 -22.13 -10.05 2.34
N PHE A 548 -22.85 -9.14 3.01
CA PHE A 548 -22.24 -8.16 3.92
C PHE A 548 -22.48 -8.46 5.40
N TRP A 549 -23.62 -9.05 5.75
CA TRP A 549 -24.06 -9.31 7.13
C TRP A 549 -24.73 -10.70 7.25
N PRO A 550 -24.03 -11.80 6.95
CA PRO A 550 -24.60 -13.15 7.01
C PRO A 550 -25.18 -13.49 8.39
N SER A 551 -24.62 -12.92 9.47
CA SER A 551 -25.11 -13.07 10.83
C SER A 551 -26.55 -12.56 11.02
N LEU A 552 -26.99 -11.53 10.29
CA LEU A 552 -28.37 -11.02 10.38
C LEU A 552 -29.41 -12.02 9.88
N LEU A 553 -29.06 -12.85 8.88
CA LEU A 553 -29.99 -13.89 8.41
C LEU A 553 -30.20 -15.01 9.43
N LYS A 554 -29.26 -15.16 10.39
CA LYS A 554 -29.37 -16.12 11.49
C LYS A 554 -30.24 -15.58 12.63
N VAL A 555 -30.54 -14.27 12.67
CA VAL A 555 -31.39 -13.68 13.71
C VAL A 555 -32.86 -14.02 13.43
N PRO A 556 -33.57 -14.68 14.36
CA PRO A 556 -34.95 -15.08 14.16
C PRO A 556 -35.85 -13.91 13.80
N SER A 557 -36.72 -14.13 12.82
CA SER A 557 -37.72 -13.16 12.34
C SER A 557 -37.13 -11.81 11.87
N PHE A 558 -35.81 -11.68 11.65
CA PHE A 558 -35.26 -10.46 11.07
C PHE A 558 -35.75 -10.28 9.63
N LEU A 559 -35.60 -11.30 8.79
CA LEU A 559 -36.07 -11.26 7.41
C LEU A 559 -37.45 -11.91 7.30
N VAL A 560 -38.37 -11.19 6.68
CA VAL A 560 -39.79 -11.53 6.60
C VAL A 560 -40.28 -11.34 5.16
N GLU A 561 -41.23 -12.14 4.73
CA GLU A 561 -41.96 -12.00 3.48
C GLU A 561 -43.42 -11.63 3.76
N PHE A 562 -43.96 -10.70 2.96
CA PHE A 562 -45.39 -10.44 2.89
C PHE A 562 -45.97 -11.14 1.66
N ILE A 563 -46.89 -12.10 1.89
CA ILE A 563 -47.58 -12.82 0.82
C ILE A 563 -49.00 -12.30 0.64
N THR A 564 -49.50 -12.31 -0.60
CA THR A 564 -50.89 -11.97 -0.91
C THR A 564 -51.60 -13.11 -1.62
N PRO A 565 -52.93 -13.23 -1.50
CA PRO A 565 -53.69 -14.20 -2.28
C PRO A 565 -53.49 -13.97 -3.78
N ILE A 566 -53.29 -15.05 -4.53
CA ILE A 566 -53.19 -15.01 -6.00
C ILE A 566 -54.58 -15.05 -6.66
N ILE A 567 -55.56 -15.64 -5.99
CA ILE A 567 -56.94 -15.79 -6.47
C ILE A 567 -57.91 -15.52 -5.33
N LYS A 568 -58.99 -14.79 -5.61
CA LYS A 568 -60.18 -14.75 -4.75
C LYS A 568 -61.41 -15.22 -5.51
N ALA A 569 -62.14 -16.13 -4.89
CA ALA A 569 -63.45 -16.57 -5.35
C ALA A 569 -64.54 -15.94 -4.47
N THR A 570 -65.53 -15.30 -5.09
CA THR A 570 -66.64 -14.65 -4.38
C THR A 570 -67.98 -15.21 -4.83
N ARG A 571 -68.87 -15.50 -3.88
CA ARG A 571 -70.26 -15.89 -4.12
C ARG A 571 -71.15 -15.27 -3.06
N GLY A 572 -71.99 -14.31 -3.46
CA GLY A 572 -72.77 -13.51 -2.52
C GLY A 572 -71.86 -12.77 -1.53
N GLN A 573 -72.06 -12.98 -0.23
CA GLN A 573 -71.19 -12.41 0.82
C GLN A 573 -69.98 -13.29 1.18
N THR A 574 -69.90 -14.51 0.66
CA THR A 574 -68.78 -15.41 0.96
C THR A 574 -67.62 -15.17 0.00
N THR A 575 -66.44 -14.85 0.55
CA THR A 575 -65.19 -14.74 -0.21
C THR A 575 -64.18 -15.76 0.30
N LYS A 576 -63.56 -16.50 -0.61
CA LYS A 576 -62.43 -17.41 -0.34
C LYS A 576 -61.18 -16.92 -1.05
N SER A 577 -60.09 -16.84 -0.31
CA SER A 577 -58.77 -16.43 -0.81
C SER A 577 -57.86 -17.65 -0.94
N PHE A 578 -57.12 -17.74 -2.04
CA PHE A 578 -56.18 -18.81 -2.32
C PHE A 578 -54.79 -18.23 -2.54
N TYR A 579 -53.78 -18.82 -1.90
CA TYR A 579 -52.39 -18.38 -1.96
C TYR A 579 -51.55 -19.21 -2.94
N THR A 580 -52.05 -20.37 -3.35
CA THR A 580 -51.39 -21.24 -4.33
C THR A 580 -52.40 -21.73 -5.37
N MET A 581 -51.91 -21.97 -6.60
CA MET A 581 -52.73 -22.54 -7.68
C MET A 581 -53.29 -23.93 -7.32
N PRO A 582 -52.50 -24.85 -6.73
CA PRO A 582 -53.01 -26.17 -6.34
C PRO A 582 -54.19 -26.11 -5.35
N GLU A 583 -54.13 -25.25 -4.33
CA GLU A 583 -55.23 -25.09 -3.38
C GLU A 583 -56.52 -24.61 -4.06
N TYR A 584 -56.39 -23.68 -5.00
CA TYR A 584 -57.51 -23.20 -5.79
C TYR A 584 -58.07 -24.28 -6.72
N GLU A 585 -57.21 -25.01 -7.44
CA GLU A 585 -57.60 -26.05 -8.37
C GLU A 585 -58.29 -27.22 -7.68
N GLU A 586 -57.76 -27.65 -6.53
CA GLU A 586 -58.36 -28.68 -5.69
C GLU A 586 -59.73 -28.23 -5.16
N TRP A 587 -59.82 -27.01 -4.64
CA TRP A 587 -61.10 -26.43 -4.20
C TRP A 587 -62.12 -26.33 -5.34
N ARG A 588 -61.69 -25.88 -6.52
CA ARG A 588 -62.54 -25.77 -7.72
C ARG A 588 -62.99 -27.14 -8.21
N LYS A 589 -62.10 -28.14 -8.21
CA LYS A 589 -62.42 -29.52 -8.61
C LYS A 589 -63.45 -30.13 -7.67
N ASN A 590 -63.28 -29.93 -6.36
CA ASN A 590 -64.21 -30.42 -5.34
C ASN A 590 -65.61 -29.78 -5.40
N LEU A 591 -65.74 -28.60 -6.02
CA LEU A 591 -67.03 -27.93 -6.23
C LEU A 591 -67.83 -28.46 -7.44
N GLY A 592 -67.20 -29.19 -8.36
CA GLY A 592 -67.86 -29.72 -9.56
C GLY A 592 -68.66 -28.66 -10.34
N ALA A 593 -69.92 -28.98 -10.68
CA ALA A 593 -70.81 -28.08 -11.43
C ALA A 593 -71.13 -26.75 -10.71
N SER A 594 -70.96 -26.68 -9.38
CA SER A 594 -71.21 -25.46 -8.60
C SER A 594 -70.11 -24.41 -8.76
N ALA A 595 -68.99 -24.73 -9.41
CA ALA A 595 -67.87 -23.81 -9.61
C ALA A 595 -68.26 -22.57 -10.46
N SER A 596 -69.23 -22.69 -11.37
CA SER A 596 -69.71 -21.58 -12.21
C SER A 596 -70.47 -20.50 -11.43
N SER A 597 -70.96 -20.80 -10.22
CA SER A 597 -71.66 -19.86 -9.34
C SER A 597 -70.73 -18.89 -8.59
N TRP A 598 -69.41 -19.02 -8.76
CA TRP A 598 -68.40 -18.19 -8.11
C TRP A 598 -67.73 -17.25 -9.11
N THR A 599 -67.63 -15.97 -8.74
CA THR A 599 -66.84 -14.99 -9.48
C THR A 599 -65.38 -15.10 -9.07
N ILE A 600 -64.50 -15.39 -10.02
CA ILE A 600 -63.06 -15.57 -9.79
C ILE A 600 -62.31 -14.30 -10.20
N LYS A 601 -61.56 -13.72 -9.26
CA LYS A 601 -60.66 -12.60 -9.51
C LYS A 601 -59.22 -13.08 -9.34
N TYR A 602 -58.42 -12.89 -10.40
CA TYR A 602 -56.99 -13.14 -10.40
C TYR A 602 -56.23 -11.87 -10.05
N TYR A 603 -55.27 -11.97 -9.15
CA TYR A 603 -54.41 -10.85 -8.75
C TYR A 603 -53.09 -10.98 -9.50
N LYS A 604 -52.90 -10.14 -10.53
CA LYS A 604 -51.69 -10.16 -11.36
C LYS A 604 -50.47 -9.55 -10.66
N GLY A 605 -50.70 -8.73 -9.64
CA GLY A 605 -49.66 -8.04 -8.85
C GLY A 605 -50.27 -7.21 -7.73
N LEU A 606 -49.46 -6.70 -6.80
CA LEU A 606 -49.87 -5.95 -5.63
C LEU A 606 -50.63 -4.67 -6.00
N GLY A 607 -50.29 -4.04 -7.12
CA GLY A 607 -50.99 -2.86 -7.65
C GLY A 607 -52.43 -3.12 -8.11
N THR A 608 -52.87 -4.37 -8.21
CA THR A 608 -54.26 -4.73 -8.59
C THR A 608 -55.19 -4.91 -7.39
N SER A 609 -54.63 -4.86 -6.17
CA SER A 609 -55.39 -4.85 -4.92
C SER A 609 -55.92 -3.47 -4.62
N THR A 610 -57.18 -3.39 -4.17
CA THR A 610 -57.79 -2.12 -3.76
C THR A 610 -57.26 -1.69 -2.39
N ALA A 611 -57.33 -0.39 -2.08
CA ALA A 611 -56.95 0.12 -0.75
C ALA A 611 -57.72 -0.57 0.39
N LYS A 612 -58.99 -0.93 0.17
CA LYS A 612 -59.81 -1.69 1.14
C LYS A 612 -59.23 -3.09 1.41
N GLU A 613 -58.70 -3.74 0.40
CA GLU A 613 -58.04 -5.05 0.55
C GLU A 613 -56.69 -4.92 1.25
N GLY A 614 -55.89 -3.89 0.90
CA GLY A 614 -54.64 -3.60 1.59
C GLY A 614 -54.84 -3.40 3.10
N ARG A 615 -55.88 -2.63 3.48
CA ARG A 615 -56.29 -2.48 4.89
C ARG A 615 -56.55 -3.82 5.56
N LYS A 616 -57.39 -4.66 4.95
CA LYS A 616 -57.71 -5.99 5.47
C LYS A 616 -56.49 -6.90 5.59
N TYR A 617 -55.57 -6.90 4.62
CA TYR A 617 -54.37 -7.73 4.70
C TYR A 617 -53.46 -7.35 5.87
N PHE A 618 -53.44 -6.07 6.25
CA PHE A 618 -52.66 -5.59 7.39
C PHE A 618 -53.40 -5.77 8.74
N GLU A 619 -54.74 -5.74 8.75
CA GLU A 619 -55.53 -6.21 9.91
C GLU A 619 -55.20 -7.69 10.21
N ASP A 620 -55.12 -8.50 9.16
CA ASP A 620 -54.79 -9.92 9.20
C ASP A 620 -53.30 -10.18 8.92
N ILE A 621 -52.39 -9.28 9.33
CA ILE A 621 -50.98 -9.32 8.90
C ILE A 621 -50.26 -10.63 9.28
N ILE A 622 -50.68 -11.26 10.38
CA ILE A 622 -50.10 -12.53 10.85
C ILE A 622 -50.25 -13.64 9.80
N ASP A 623 -51.37 -13.67 9.08
CA ASP A 623 -51.63 -14.69 8.06
C ASP A 623 -50.80 -14.45 6.79
N HIS A 624 -50.55 -13.18 6.49
CA HIS A 624 -49.81 -12.69 5.33
C HIS A 624 -48.29 -12.62 5.58
N LYS A 625 -47.86 -12.71 6.83
CA LYS A 625 -46.45 -12.71 7.23
C LYS A 625 -45.88 -14.12 7.16
N LYS A 626 -44.69 -14.27 6.57
CA LYS A 626 -43.89 -15.50 6.59
C LYS A 626 -42.45 -15.17 6.96
N ASP A 627 -41.91 -15.86 7.97
CA ASP A 627 -40.53 -15.66 8.40
C ASP A 627 -39.58 -16.50 7.54
N PHE A 628 -38.45 -15.90 7.16
CA PHE A 628 -37.32 -16.66 6.64
C PHE A 628 -36.60 -17.33 7.80
N VAL A 629 -36.29 -18.61 7.64
CA VAL A 629 -35.61 -19.42 8.66
C VAL A 629 -34.27 -19.86 8.11
N TRP A 630 -33.20 -19.47 8.80
CA TRP A 630 -31.87 -20.04 8.59
C TRP A 630 -31.77 -21.36 9.33
N VAL A 631 -31.53 -22.45 8.60
CA VAL A 631 -31.46 -23.80 9.17
C VAL A 631 -30.01 -24.15 9.49
N ASP A 632 -29.13 -24.04 8.49
CA ASP A 632 -27.72 -24.41 8.61
C ASP A 632 -26.88 -23.70 7.53
N ASP A 633 -25.56 -23.89 7.56
CA ASP A 633 -24.65 -23.21 6.64
C ASP A 633 -24.79 -23.67 5.16
N GLN A 634 -25.56 -24.73 4.87
CA GLN A 634 -25.91 -25.07 3.49
C GLN A 634 -26.82 -24.01 2.87
N ASP A 635 -27.62 -23.30 3.65
CA ASP A 635 -28.44 -22.20 3.15
C ASP A 635 -27.55 -21.10 2.53
N GLY A 636 -26.42 -20.80 3.19
CA GLY A 636 -25.40 -19.90 2.66
C GLY A 636 -24.81 -20.40 1.33
N ASN A 637 -24.48 -21.69 1.26
CA ASN A 637 -23.97 -22.34 0.05
C ASN A 637 -24.98 -22.25 -1.11
N HIS A 638 -26.28 -22.45 -0.86
CA HIS A 638 -27.33 -22.31 -1.86
C HIS A 638 -27.49 -20.87 -2.35
N ILE A 639 -27.36 -19.87 -1.47
CA ILE A 639 -27.35 -18.45 -1.86
C ILE A 639 -26.15 -18.20 -2.79
N GLU A 640 -24.98 -18.73 -2.47
CA GLU A 640 -23.80 -18.58 -3.34
C GLU A 640 -23.96 -19.29 -4.68
N LEU A 641 -24.52 -20.50 -4.70
CA LEU A 641 -24.84 -21.24 -5.93
C LEU A 641 -25.73 -20.40 -6.88
N ALA A 642 -26.73 -19.73 -6.31
CA ALA A 642 -27.69 -18.92 -7.06
C ALA A 642 -27.10 -17.61 -7.60
N PHE A 643 -26.24 -16.92 -6.83
CA PHE A 643 -25.83 -15.55 -7.16
C PHE A 643 -24.36 -15.38 -7.60
N SER A 644 -23.50 -16.39 -7.40
CA SER A 644 -22.10 -16.36 -7.82
C SER A 644 -21.93 -16.66 -9.31
N LYS A 645 -21.23 -15.79 -10.05
CA LYS A 645 -20.84 -16.05 -11.46
C LYS A 645 -19.80 -17.17 -11.58
N LYS A 646 -19.08 -17.49 -10.51
CA LYS A 646 -18.09 -18.58 -10.53
C LYS A 646 -18.76 -19.97 -10.59
N ARG A 647 -20.05 -20.05 -10.26
CA ARG A 647 -20.79 -21.32 -10.11
C ARG A 647 -21.80 -21.56 -11.24
N ILE A 648 -21.54 -21.03 -12.44
CA ILE A 648 -22.42 -21.22 -13.60
C ILE A 648 -22.58 -22.70 -13.95
N ALA A 649 -21.49 -23.48 -13.90
CA ALA A 649 -21.52 -24.91 -14.17
C ALA A 649 -22.40 -25.66 -13.14
N ASP A 650 -22.16 -25.43 -11.85
CA ASP A 650 -22.97 -25.99 -10.76
C ASP A 650 -24.45 -25.63 -10.92
N ARG A 651 -24.75 -24.39 -11.30
CA ARG A 651 -26.12 -23.93 -11.50
C ARG A 651 -26.80 -24.63 -12.68
N LYS A 652 -26.06 -24.88 -13.78
CA LYS A 652 -26.57 -25.68 -14.90
C LYS A 652 -26.92 -27.09 -14.45
N GLN A 653 -26.02 -27.76 -13.73
CA GLN A 653 -26.26 -29.11 -13.20
C GLN A 653 -27.46 -29.13 -12.25
N TRP A 654 -27.57 -28.14 -11.37
CA TRP A 654 -28.68 -28.01 -10.45
C TRP A 654 -30.02 -27.81 -11.19
N LEU A 655 -30.06 -27.03 -12.26
CA LEU A 655 -31.24 -26.89 -13.13
C LEU A 655 -31.56 -28.17 -13.93
N THR A 656 -30.55 -28.90 -14.40
CA THR A 656 -30.74 -30.18 -15.10
C THR A 656 -31.32 -31.26 -14.18
N ASN A 657 -30.90 -31.25 -12.91
CA ASN A 657 -31.42 -32.16 -11.88
C ASN A 657 -32.77 -31.70 -11.32
N PHE A 658 -33.29 -30.55 -11.75
CA PHE A 658 -34.58 -30.05 -11.32
C PHE A 658 -35.71 -30.82 -12.01
N GLN A 659 -36.35 -31.73 -11.29
CA GLN A 659 -37.54 -32.42 -11.78
C GLN A 659 -38.75 -31.47 -11.79
N THR A 660 -39.30 -31.21 -12.97
CA THR A 660 -40.62 -30.59 -13.15
C THR A 660 -41.69 -31.56 -12.63
N CYS A 661 -42.09 -31.40 -11.37
CA CYS A 661 -43.04 -32.32 -10.76
C CYS A 661 -44.49 -31.99 -11.19
N SER A 662 -44.96 -32.64 -12.25
CA SER A 662 -46.30 -33.23 -12.23
C SER A 662 -46.26 -34.47 -11.33
N ASP A 663 -47.34 -34.77 -10.60
CA ASP A 663 -47.54 -36.03 -9.86
C ASP A 663 -46.76 -36.28 -8.56
N GLN A 664 -46.85 -35.36 -7.59
CA GLN A 664 -46.66 -35.74 -6.18
C GLN A 664 -47.96 -36.15 -5.45
N TYR A 665 -49.13 -35.99 -6.09
CA TYR A 665 -50.43 -36.32 -5.49
C TYR A 665 -50.67 -37.84 -5.39
N LEU A 666 -50.17 -38.62 -6.35
CA LEU A 666 -50.32 -40.09 -6.39
C LEU A 666 -49.43 -40.82 -5.36
N GLN A 667 -48.22 -40.30 -5.08
CA GLN A 667 -47.37 -40.86 -4.01
C GLN A 667 -47.86 -40.46 -2.61
N TRP A 668 -48.55 -39.33 -2.47
CA TRP A 668 -49.06 -38.84 -1.18
C TRP A 668 -50.30 -39.62 -0.69
N LEU A 669 -51.21 -40.01 -1.59
CA LEU A 669 -52.40 -40.82 -1.26
C LEU A 669 -52.05 -42.26 -0.81
N MET A 670 -50.98 -42.85 -1.35
CA MET A 670 -50.53 -44.19 -0.94
C MET A 670 -49.85 -44.20 0.43
N ALA A 671 -49.19 -43.10 0.83
CA ALA A 671 -48.50 -42.98 2.12
C ALA A 671 -49.43 -42.61 3.30
N LEU A 672 -50.57 -41.97 3.03
CA LEU A 672 -51.50 -41.50 4.07
C LEU A 672 -52.45 -42.57 4.62
N ASN A 673 -52.63 -43.68 3.92
CA ASN A 673 -53.58 -44.72 4.33
C ASN A 673 -53.01 -45.73 5.34
N GLN A 674 -51.73 -45.60 5.73
CA GLN A 674 -51.05 -46.59 6.58
C GLN A 674 -50.70 -46.13 8.01
N ALA A 675 -51.00 -44.89 8.41
CA ALA A 675 -50.64 -44.45 9.78
C ALA A 675 -51.58 -43.38 10.34
N ARG A 676 -52.76 -43.79 10.82
CA ARG A 676 -53.57 -42.99 11.78
C ARG A 676 -53.25 -43.41 13.21
N GLY A 677 -52.91 -42.45 14.06
CA GLY A 677 -52.77 -42.69 15.51
C GLY A 677 -52.36 -41.46 16.35
N ARG A 678 -53.35 -40.64 16.71
CA ARG A 678 -53.40 -39.65 17.83
C ARG A 678 -52.82 -38.22 17.64
N PHE A 679 -53.66 -37.28 18.08
CA PHE A 679 -53.50 -35.83 18.20
C PHE A 679 -52.48 -35.44 19.28
N CYS A 680 -51.59 -34.49 18.96
CA CYS A 680 -51.05 -33.49 19.91
C CYS A 680 -50.52 -32.27 19.14
N PHE A 681 -50.96 -31.09 19.56
CA PHE A 681 -50.61 -29.76 19.05
C PHE A 681 -49.17 -29.40 19.46
N VAL A 682 -48.19 -29.60 18.58
CA VAL A 682 -46.91 -28.87 18.57
C VAL A 682 -46.45 -28.80 17.10
N HIS A 683 -46.42 -27.60 16.54
CA HIS A 683 -46.13 -27.36 15.12
C HIS A 683 -44.62 -27.46 14.85
N SER A 684 -44.11 -28.69 14.88
CA SER A 684 -42.74 -29.02 14.48
C SER A 684 -42.78 -30.30 13.64
N ARG A 685 -43.06 -30.18 12.34
CA ARG A 685 -42.71 -31.15 11.27
C ARG A 685 -43.26 -30.66 9.92
N GLY A 686 -42.41 -29.95 9.19
CA GLY A 686 -42.70 -29.47 7.82
C GLY A 686 -41.47 -28.90 7.10
N ILE A 687 -40.26 -29.33 7.48
CA ILE A 687 -39.00 -28.64 7.09
C ILE A 687 -38.32 -29.28 5.86
N LEU A 688 -38.65 -30.52 5.46
CA LEU A 688 -37.96 -31.16 4.34
C LEU A 688 -38.60 -30.93 2.94
N SER A 689 -39.93 -30.80 2.83
CA SER A 689 -40.59 -30.65 1.51
C SER A 689 -40.68 -29.20 1.01
N ARG A 690 -40.53 -28.20 1.90
CA ARG A 690 -40.45 -26.79 1.50
C ARG A 690 -39.09 -26.43 0.90
N LYS A 691 -38.00 -27.14 1.27
CA LYS A 691 -36.62 -26.85 0.83
C LYS A 691 -36.41 -26.81 -0.70
N LEU A 692 -37.18 -27.55 -1.49
CA LEU A 692 -36.97 -27.68 -2.94
C LEU A 692 -37.84 -26.76 -3.82
N ARG A 693 -38.96 -26.21 -3.33
CA ARG A 693 -39.87 -25.38 -4.15
C ARG A 693 -39.50 -23.90 -4.21
N TRP A 694 -38.82 -23.35 -3.20
CA TRP A 694 -38.58 -21.90 -3.11
C TRP A 694 -37.34 -21.44 -3.89
N LEU A 695 -36.21 -22.16 -3.76
CA LEU A 695 -34.99 -21.86 -4.51
C LEU A 695 -35.19 -22.03 -6.04
N SER A 696 -36.05 -22.95 -6.44
CA SER A 696 -36.33 -23.24 -7.85
C SER A 696 -37.18 -22.16 -8.54
N SER A 697 -38.16 -21.57 -7.86
CA SER A 697 -38.91 -20.40 -8.36
C SER A 697 -38.02 -19.16 -8.55
N LEU A 698 -37.00 -19.00 -7.70
CA LEU A 698 -36.04 -17.89 -7.72
C LEU A 698 -35.10 -17.89 -8.94
N VAL A 699 -34.80 -19.06 -9.53
CA VAL A 699 -33.79 -19.20 -10.60
C VAL A 699 -34.37 -19.39 -12.00
N MET A 700 -35.59 -19.92 -12.15
CA MET A 700 -36.33 -19.89 -13.42
C MET A 700 -36.36 -18.48 -14.04
N CYS A 701 -36.35 -17.43 -13.20
CA CYS A 701 -36.44 -16.04 -13.62
C CYS A 701 -35.13 -15.40 -14.13
N GLN A 702 -33.96 -16.03 -13.92
CA GLN A 702 -32.69 -15.48 -14.41
C GLN A 702 -32.38 -15.86 -15.87
N ASN A 703 -33.08 -16.84 -16.46
CA ASN A 703 -32.72 -17.45 -17.74
C ASN A 703 -33.71 -17.21 -18.89
N THR A 704 -34.71 -16.33 -18.75
CA THR A 704 -35.56 -15.92 -19.89
C THR A 704 -34.92 -14.77 -20.66
N PRO A 705 -34.58 -14.94 -21.96
CA PRO A 705 -34.15 -13.83 -22.81
C PRO A 705 -35.33 -12.90 -23.10
N HIS A 706 -35.09 -11.59 -23.11
CA HIS A 706 -36.01 -10.60 -23.67
C HIS A 706 -36.15 -10.76 -25.19
N THR A 707 -36.93 -11.72 -25.68
CA THR A 707 -37.55 -11.65 -27.02
C THR A 707 -38.57 -12.78 -27.23
N THR A 708 -39.71 -12.42 -27.81
CA THR A 708 -40.74 -13.29 -28.43
C THR A 708 -41.76 -13.96 -27.50
N MET A 709 -42.91 -13.32 -27.32
CA MET A 709 -44.24 -13.93 -27.51
C MET A 709 -45.27 -12.81 -27.72
N VAL A 710 -45.31 -12.29 -28.94
CA VAL A 710 -46.56 -11.80 -29.53
C VAL A 710 -47.27 -13.04 -30.10
N SER A 711 -48.60 -13.04 -29.98
CA SER A 711 -49.60 -13.93 -30.60
C SER A 711 -49.67 -15.40 -30.17
N ARG A 712 -50.60 -15.70 -29.24
CA ARG A 712 -51.75 -16.62 -29.39
C ARG A 712 -52.39 -16.90 -28.01
N VAL A 713 -53.44 -16.14 -27.68
CA VAL A 713 -54.87 -16.55 -27.59
C VAL A 713 -55.68 -15.28 -27.79
#